data_AF-A0AAD5PMN8-F1
#
_entry.id   AF-A0AAD5PMN8-F1
#
_cell.length_a   1.000
_cell.length_b   1.000
_cell.length_c   1.000
_cell.angle_alpha   90.00
_cell.angle_beta   90.00
_cell.angle_gamma   90.00
#
_symmetry.space_group_name_H-M   'P 1'
#
loop_
_entity.id
_entity.type
_entity.pdbx_description
1 polymer ?
#
loop_
_entity_poly.entity_id
_entity_poly.type
_entity_poly.pdbx_seq_one_letter_code
_entity_poly.pdbx_strand_id
1 'polypeptide(L)'
;MTSEAYNQPDFKKYKFRELKAYSSTEWLADNKKKYRQVFDRYETTYIYAELSLYNKLYDIEDWEVDVELRCYALKKGRTELCSLPFKRKVSKYDNVIYVREGWGNKKEGAFWKKGTYYWEAYVEGEKVATKYFYVEDAGREVNFYDNPYLEVQSLRLYEGPYDDIPENDRLYYKSFCGEETRYIYAEIILRNLNPNKSWQCELFTKFYNDARELKGQIIRLHRVERKDEFITITAGWGSNVKGSWRKDRYTCELIFMDKLLAVLPFEIGDEFEEGISPVMLPNNPAPMVLEPDEDADLTFEDVMSKLDALIGLKEIKQKVRDHAKYIQFLQLRKEKGFDENSQINVHSVFVGNPGTGKTTVAQMMGKLYKKMGLLSKGHVHEVDRVDLVGEYIGQTAPKVKDAIEKARGGVLFIDEAYSLARSNDDTKDFGREVVEILVKEMSNGAGDLSVIVAGYPKEMRHFIDSNPGLRSRFKHFFDFPDYLPQELSEIASYAGHEKGVILSPAAEKRINELITEAFRNRDRSFGNARFVYDIIEQAKINLGLRIMAHDNPKSLTKDEMSLIQLADVEKISIKPKRDMPSIPVDEALLKTSLDELNRLIGMTKVKQQISELVNLVRYYRESGRDVLGSFYLHTVFVGNPGTGKTTVARILTRIYKSLGILERGHMIETDRQGLVAVMSVKQLSKRQKK
;
A
#
# COMPACT_ATOMS: atom_id res chain seq x y z
N MET A 1 -47.88 32.45 20.97
CA MET A 1 -47.43 33.33 22.07
C MET A 1 -48.41 34.49 22.14
N THR A 2 -48.97 34.76 23.32
CA THR A 2 -49.89 35.90 23.53
C THR A 2 -49.13 37.23 23.37
N SER A 3 -49.82 38.28 22.96
CA SER A 3 -49.27 39.63 22.71
C SER A 3 -48.53 40.24 23.92
N GLU A 4 -48.73 39.71 25.13
CA GLU A 4 -48.11 40.16 26.37
C GLU A 4 -46.60 39.85 26.48
N ALA A 5 -46.07 38.87 25.75
CA ALA A 5 -44.65 38.49 25.84
C ALA A 5 -43.68 39.50 25.17
N TYR A 6 -44.18 40.33 24.24
CA TYR A 6 -43.38 41.29 23.47
C TYR A 6 -43.23 42.65 24.16
N ASN A 7 -44.05 42.93 25.18
CA ASN A 7 -44.07 44.19 25.92
C ASN A 7 -43.15 44.20 27.15
N GLN A 8 -42.26 43.21 27.28
CA GLN A 8 -41.24 43.22 28.33
C GLN A 8 -40.12 44.22 27.98
N PRO A 9 -39.65 45.03 28.94
CA PRO A 9 -38.64 46.07 28.70
C PRO A 9 -37.30 45.52 28.15
N ASP A 10 -36.99 44.23 28.38
CA ASP A 10 -35.77 43.58 27.90
C ASP A 10 -35.97 42.71 26.64
N PHE A 11 -37.11 42.81 25.97
CA PHE A 11 -37.38 41.99 24.78
C PHE A 11 -36.53 42.44 23.58
N LYS A 12 -35.47 41.67 23.29
CA LYS A 12 -34.75 41.81 22.00
C LYS A 12 -35.61 41.31 20.85
N LYS A 13 -35.76 42.15 19.82
CA LYS A 13 -36.48 41.85 18.56
C LYS A 13 -35.77 40.82 17.66
N TYR A 14 -34.51 40.51 17.98
CA TYR A 14 -33.67 39.58 17.24
C TYR A 14 -33.04 38.52 18.15
N LYS A 15 -32.53 37.45 17.54
CA LYS A 15 -31.58 36.51 18.15
C LYS A 15 -30.40 36.31 17.21
N PHE A 16 -29.18 36.48 17.72
CA PHE A 16 -27.97 36.22 16.94
C PHE A 16 -27.98 34.79 16.36
N ARG A 17 -27.67 34.66 15.07
CA ARG A 17 -27.53 33.36 14.41
C ARG A 17 -26.07 33.07 14.13
N GLU A 18 -25.40 33.90 13.33
CA GLU A 18 -24.00 33.68 12.95
C GLU A 18 -23.35 34.94 12.37
N LEU A 19 -22.01 34.99 12.41
CA LEU A 19 -21.18 35.96 11.69
C LEU A 19 -20.13 35.20 10.87
N LYS A 20 -20.17 35.36 9.55
CA LYS A 20 -19.27 34.66 8.61
C LYS A 20 -18.47 35.64 7.77
N ALA A 21 -17.34 35.17 7.23
CA ALA A 21 -16.50 35.93 6.31
C ALA A 21 -16.39 35.22 4.95
N TYR A 22 -16.29 35.98 3.87
CA TYR A 22 -16.13 35.50 2.50
C TYR A 22 -15.48 36.58 1.62
N SER A 23 -14.92 36.22 0.46
CA SER A 23 -14.28 37.19 -0.46
C SER A 23 -14.96 37.27 -1.83
N SER A 24 -15.67 36.23 -2.25
CA SER A 24 -16.32 36.22 -3.57
C SER A 24 -17.71 36.84 -3.54
N THR A 25 -17.95 37.80 -4.44
CA THR A 25 -19.29 38.36 -4.69
C THR A 25 -20.10 37.51 -5.67
N GLU A 26 -19.52 36.45 -6.24
CA GLU A 26 -20.20 35.54 -7.17
C GLU A 26 -21.56 35.13 -6.58
N TRP A 27 -22.60 35.25 -7.41
CA TRP A 27 -23.94 34.85 -7.01
C TRP A 27 -24.06 33.35 -7.22
N LEU A 28 -24.18 32.61 -6.12
CA LEU A 28 -24.51 31.19 -6.17
C LEU A 28 -26.01 31.01 -5.96
N ALA A 29 -26.58 29.97 -6.57
CA ALA A 29 -27.96 29.56 -6.31
C ALA A 29 -28.21 29.40 -4.80
N ASP A 30 -29.45 29.65 -4.36
CA ASP A 30 -29.86 29.73 -2.95
C ASP A 30 -29.16 30.84 -2.14
N ASN A 31 -28.57 31.85 -2.80
CA ASN A 31 -27.89 32.96 -2.13
C ASN A 31 -26.71 32.51 -1.23
N LYS A 32 -26.13 31.33 -1.54
CA LYS A 32 -24.98 30.75 -0.84
C LYS A 32 -23.70 31.52 -1.17
N LYS A 33 -22.73 31.47 -0.26
CA LYS A 33 -21.38 32.05 -0.44
C LYS A 33 -20.30 31.04 -0.06
N LYS A 34 -19.11 31.23 -0.63
CA LYS A 34 -17.91 30.46 -0.27
C LYS A 34 -17.30 31.10 0.98
N TYR A 35 -17.81 30.69 2.14
CA TYR A 35 -17.30 31.19 3.42
C TYR A 35 -16.00 30.49 3.78
N ARG A 36 -15.00 31.27 4.19
CA ARG A 36 -13.68 30.81 4.61
C ARG A 36 -13.06 31.80 5.58
N GLN A 37 -12.08 31.36 6.36
CA GLN A 37 -11.32 32.17 7.29
C GLN A 37 -9.92 32.48 6.79
N VAL A 38 -9.36 31.69 5.88
CA VAL A 38 -8.01 31.92 5.33
C VAL A 38 -8.11 32.38 3.88
N PHE A 39 -7.40 33.45 3.56
CA PHE A 39 -7.41 34.11 2.25
C PHE A 39 -5.98 34.30 1.76
N ASP A 40 -5.70 34.04 0.48
CA ASP A 40 -4.43 34.43 -0.11
C ASP A 40 -4.43 35.91 -0.46
N ARG A 41 -3.31 36.58 -0.17
CA ARG A 41 -3.14 38.01 -0.43
C ARG A 41 -3.34 38.35 -1.91
N TYR A 42 -2.76 37.59 -2.82
CA TYR A 42 -2.70 37.93 -4.24
C TYR A 42 -4.02 37.70 -4.97
N GLU A 43 -4.95 36.92 -4.43
CA GLU A 43 -6.31 36.77 -4.99
C GLU A 43 -7.38 37.64 -4.29
N THR A 44 -7.02 38.27 -3.16
CA THR A 44 -8.02 38.97 -2.33
C THR A 44 -8.18 40.44 -2.74
N THR A 45 -9.40 40.81 -3.12
CA THR A 45 -9.85 42.18 -3.35
C THR A 45 -10.58 42.74 -2.12
N TYR A 46 -11.75 42.18 -1.84
CA TYR A 46 -12.63 42.50 -0.73
C TYR A 46 -12.81 41.30 0.18
N ILE A 47 -12.95 41.57 1.47
CA ILE A 47 -13.42 40.59 2.45
C ILE A 47 -14.70 41.14 3.04
N TYR A 48 -15.75 40.33 2.95
CA TYR A 48 -17.10 40.63 3.40
C TYR A 48 -17.39 39.93 4.72
N ALA A 49 -18.17 40.60 5.56
CA ALA A 49 -18.85 40.00 6.69
C ALA A 49 -20.33 39.83 6.36
N GLU A 50 -20.87 38.66 6.70
CA GLU A 50 -22.32 38.41 6.72
C GLU A 50 -22.76 38.16 8.15
N LEU A 51 -23.55 39.08 8.70
CA LEU A 51 -24.28 38.89 9.93
C LEU A 51 -25.66 38.32 9.62
N SER A 52 -26.00 37.23 10.29
CA SER A 52 -27.34 36.64 10.26
C SER A 52 -28.00 36.73 11.62
N LEU A 53 -29.27 37.14 11.66
CA LEU A 53 -30.10 37.20 12.86
C LEU A 53 -31.44 36.51 12.61
N TYR A 54 -31.98 35.81 13.60
CA TYR A 54 -33.38 35.38 13.58
C TYR A 54 -34.30 36.54 13.96
N ASN A 55 -35.35 36.74 13.18
CA ASN A 55 -36.39 37.74 13.46
C ASN A 55 -37.38 37.17 14.49
N LYS A 56 -37.41 37.73 15.70
CA LYS A 56 -38.37 37.29 16.74
C LYS A 56 -39.77 37.90 16.57
N LEU A 57 -39.91 38.85 15.65
CA LEU A 57 -41.19 39.47 15.25
C LEU A 57 -41.68 38.94 13.90
N TYR A 58 -41.20 37.77 13.47
CA TYR A 58 -41.70 37.07 12.29
C TYR A 58 -43.22 36.83 12.41
N ASP A 59 -43.94 37.09 11.32
CA ASP A 59 -45.40 37.11 11.20
C ASP A 59 -46.14 38.13 12.10
N ILE A 60 -45.43 39.04 12.78
CA ILE A 60 -46.03 40.02 13.71
C ILE A 60 -46.01 41.41 13.09
N GLU A 61 -44.85 42.06 13.01
CA GLU A 61 -44.73 43.44 12.53
C GLU A 61 -43.39 43.73 11.85
N ASP A 62 -43.41 44.70 10.95
CA ASP A 62 -42.19 45.23 10.33
C ASP A 62 -41.45 46.11 11.35
N TRP A 63 -40.13 46.08 11.34
CA TRP A 63 -39.31 46.88 12.25
C TRP A 63 -37.97 47.29 11.62
N GLU A 64 -37.25 48.20 12.26
CA GLU A 64 -35.90 48.61 11.84
C GLU A 64 -34.87 48.17 12.87
N VAL A 65 -33.70 47.77 12.39
CA VAL A 65 -32.54 47.43 13.21
C VAL A 65 -31.32 48.22 12.78
N ASP A 66 -30.62 48.80 13.74
CA ASP A 66 -29.33 49.44 13.53
C ASP A 66 -28.21 48.42 13.72
N VAL A 67 -27.39 48.23 12.68
CA VAL A 67 -26.27 47.29 12.66
C VAL A 67 -25.00 48.03 12.28
N GLU A 68 -23.91 47.72 12.98
CA GLU A 68 -22.60 48.27 12.66
C GLU A 68 -21.58 47.12 12.56
N LEU A 69 -20.93 47.01 11.39
CA LEU A 69 -19.87 46.04 11.16
C LEU A 69 -18.52 46.75 11.17
N ARG A 70 -17.65 46.37 12.11
CA ARG A 70 -16.31 46.95 12.28
C ARG A 70 -15.24 45.92 11.94
N CYS A 71 -14.25 46.31 11.15
CA CYS A 71 -13.12 45.45 10.82
C CYS A 71 -11.85 45.96 11.49
N TYR A 72 -11.04 45.05 12.03
CA TYR A 72 -9.79 45.39 12.70
C TYR A 72 -8.64 44.51 12.21
N ALA A 73 -7.44 45.09 12.21
CA ALA A 73 -6.18 44.38 12.08
C ALA A 73 -5.56 44.14 13.46
N LEU A 74 -5.13 42.90 13.71
CA LEU A 74 -4.44 42.50 14.94
C LEU A 74 -2.92 42.49 14.70
N LYS A 75 -2.22 43.49 15.25
CA LYS A 75 -0.75 43.64 15.20
C LYS A 75 -0.19 43.66 16.63
N LYS A 76 0.58 44.67 17.03
CA LYS A 76 0.99 44.94 18.44
C LYS A 76 -0.16 45.48 19.32
N GLY A 77 -1.39 45.42 18.80
CA GLY A 77 -2.64 45.97 19.34
C GLY A 77 -3.75 45.79 18.30
N ARG A 78 -4.91 46.40 18.51
CA ARG A 78 -5.98 46.46 17.50
C ARG A 78 -5.95 47.78 16.74
N THR A 79 -6.00 47.72 15.41
CA THR A 79 -6.15 48.89 14.54
C THR A 79 -7.47 48.76 13.79
N GLU A 80 -8.37 49.72 13.93
CA GLU A 80 -9.61 49.75 13.17
C GLU A 80 -9.30 50.06 11.70
N LEU A 81 -9.85 49.24 10.79
CA LEU A 81 -9.71 49.40 9.35
C LEU A 81 -10.94 50.10 8.75
N CYS A 82 -12.13 49.76 9.26
CA CYS A 82 -13.38 50.39 8.86
C CYS A 82 -14.46 50.20 9.94
N SER A 83 -15.41 51.13 9.97
CA SER A 83 -16.71 51.00 10.62
C SER A 83 -17.79 51.27 9.56
N LEU A 84 -18.74 50.34 9.45
CA LEU A 84 -19.80 50.34 8.44
C LEU A 84 -21.16 50.30 9.16
N PRO A 85 -21.71 51.47 9.55
CA PRO A 85 -23.05 51.56 10.11
C PRO A 85 -24.11 51.44 9.00
N PHE A 86 -25.13 50.64 9.24
CA PHE A 86 -26.23 50.43 8.32
C PHE A 86 -27.54 50.22 9.07
N LYS A 87 -28.60 50.90 8.61
CA LYS A 87 -29.95 50.73 9.13
C LYS A 87 -30.75 49.81 8.22
N ARG A 88 -31.20 48.67 8.76
CA ARG A 88 -31.92 47.64 8.00
C ARG A 88 -33.41 47.65 8.35
N LYS A 89 -34.25 47.81 7.33
CA LYS A 89 -35.68 47.48 7.43
C LYS A 89 -35.86 45.96 7.39
N VAL A 90 -36.60 45.43 8.35
CA VAL A 90 -36.90 44.02 8.53
C VAL A 90 -38.39 43.82 8.29
N SER A 91 -38.75 42.99 7.31
CA SER A 91 -40.15 42.63 7.12
C SER A 91 -40.56 41.56 8.14
N LYS A 92 -41.81 41.59 8.58
CA LYS A 92 -42.42 40.50 9.34
C LYS A 92 -42.37 39.15 8.62
N TYR A 93 -42.23 39.13 7.30
CA TYR A 93 -42.12 37.89 6.51
C TYR A 93 -40.68 37.40 6.35
N ASP A 94 -39.69 38.12 6.88
CA ASP A 94 -38.30 37.66 6.90
C ASP A 94 -38.03 36.89 8.20
N ASN A 95 -37.91 35.56 8.11
CA ASN A 95 -37.52 34.74 9.28
C ASN A 95 -36.05 34.97 9.67
N VAL A 96 -35.19 35.19 8.67
CA VAL A 96 -33.76 35.47 8.88
C VAL A 96 -33.38 36.78 8.21
N ILE A 97 -32.76 37.65 8.99
CA ILE A 97 -32.21 38.93 8.57
C ILE A 97 -30.75 38.71 8.18
N TYR A 98 -30.37 39.16 6.99
CA TYR A 98 -28.98 39.14 6.53
C TYR A 98 -28.49 40.58 6.34
N VAL A 99 -27.36 40.91 6.97
CA VAL A 99 -26.63 42.17 6.76
C VAL A 99 -25.25 41.82 6.24
N ARG A 100 -24.87 42.42 5.10
CA ARG A 100 -23.68 42.04 4.33
C ARG A 100 -22.92 43.29 3.95
N GLU A 101 -21.72 43.42 4.47
CA GLU A 101 -20.84 44.53 4.15
C GLU A 101 -19.43 44.01 3.91
N GLY A 102 -18.64 44.73 3.12
CA GLY A 102 -17.28 44.33 2.81
C GLY A 102 -16.33 45.50 2.67
N TRP A 103 -15.07 45.20 2.94
CA TRP A 103 -14.00 46.19 2.89
C TRP A 103 -12.83 45.66 2.07
N GLY A 104 -12.17 46.57 1.34
CA GLY A 104 -11.07 46.20 0.45
C GLY A 104 -10.88 47.16 -0.71
N ASN A 105 -10.23 46.65 -1.75
CA ASN A 105 -9.89 47.41 -2.95
C ASN A 105 -10.17 46.57 -4.20
N LYS A 106 -10.57 47.23 -5.30
CA LYS A 106 -10.74 46.60 -6.61
C LYS A 106 -9.48 45.90 -7.12
N LYS A 107 -8.29 46.42 -6.81
CA LYS A 107 -7.02 45.80 -7.18
C LYS A 107 -6.62 44.72 -6.18
N GLU A 108 -6.47 43.50 -6.67
CA GLU A 108 -6.01 42.32 -5.93
C GLU A 108 -4.66 42.58 -5.23
N GLY A 109 -4.52 42.07 -3.99
CA GLY A 109 -3.29 42.17 -3.18
C GLY A 109 -2.86 43.58 -2.76
N ALA A 110 -3.64 44.61 -3.12
CA ALA A 110 -3.31 46.00 -2.85
C ALA A 110 -3.51 46.37 -1.38
N PHE A 111 -4.70 46.07 -0.83
CA PHE A 111 -5.09 46.49 0.51
C PHE A 111 -4.70 45.47 1.59
N TRP A 112 -5.24 44.25 1.49
CA TRP A 112 -5.01 43.19 2.46
C TRP A 112 -3.55 42.72 2.42
N LYS A 113 -2.90 42.67 3.58
CA LYS A 113 -1.52 42.20 3.75
C LYS A 113 -1.52 41.00 4.67
N LYS A 114 -0.42 40.23 4.68
CA LYS A 114 -0.29 39.09 5.59
C LYS A 114 -0.54 39.53 7.03
N GLY A 115 -1.46 38.86 7.72
CA GLY A 115 -1.80 39.18 9.09
C GLY A 115 -3.11 38.57 9.57
N THR A 116 -3.38 38.78 10.86
CA THR A 116 -4.62 38.39 11.52
C THR A 116 -5.58 39.57 11.57
N TYR A 117 -6.83 39.32 11.24
CA TYR A 117 -7.88 40.32 11.19
C TYR A 117 -9.15 39.77 11.82
N TYR A 118 -10.09 40.64 12.15
CA TYR A 118 -11.40 40.20 12.62
C TYR A 118 -12.49 41.22 12.34
N TRP A 119 -13.70 40.71 12.14
CA TRP A 119 -14.94 41.48 12.12
C TRP A 119 -15.59 41.46 13.50
N GLU A 120 -16.10 42.59 13.95
CA GLU A 120 -17.06 42.68 15.05
C GLU A 120 -18.41 43.14 14.51
N ALA A 121 -19.47 42.50 14.98
CA ALA A 121 -20.84 42.90 14.67
C ALA A 121 -21.49 43.50 15.91
N TYR A 122 -22.05 44.69 15.73
CA TYR A 122 -22.84 45.41 16.72
C TYR A 122 -24.27 45.53 16.23
N VAL A 123 -25.24 45.30 17.12
CA VAL A 123 -26.67 45.42 16.82
C VAL A 123 -27.30 46.23 17.94
N GLU A 124 -27.96 47.34 17.60
CA GLU A 124 -28.48 48.31 18.58
C GLU A 124 -27.40 48.81 19.56
N GLY A 125 -26.18 49.02 19.05
CA GLY A 125 -25.02 49.47 19.84
C GLY A 125 -24.34 48.39 20.68
N GLU A 126 -24.89 47.19 20.79
CA GLU A 126 -24.31 46.08 21.54
C GLU A 126 -23.50 45.13 20.67
N LYS A 127 -22.30 44.73 21.11
CA LYS A 127 -21.50 43.73 20.39
C LYS A 127 -22.14 42.34 20.51
N VAL A 128 -22.49 41.74 19.37
CA VAL A 128 -23.12 40.41 19.32
C VAL A 128 -22.16 39.30 18.89
N ALA A 129 -21.11 39.61 18.12
CA ALA A 129 -20.17 38.60 17.63
C ALA A 129 -18.81 39.18 17.21
N THR A 130 -17.81 38.30 17.22
CA THR A 130 -16.48 38.53 16.63
C THR A 130 -16.10 37.35 15.74
N LYS A 131 -15.60 37.60 14.52
CA LYS A 131 -15.16 36.56 13.58
C LYS A 131 -13.76 36.87 13.06
N TYR A 132 -12.81 36.02 13.41
CA TYR A 132 -11.42 36.10 12.93
C TYR A 132 -11.27 35.54 11.52
N PHE A 133 -10.37 36.17 10.77
CA PHE A 133 -9.87 35.70 9.48
C PHE A 133 -8.38 36.06 9.31
N TYR A 134 -7.73 35.38 8.39
CA TYR A 134 -6.30 35.43 8.18
C TYR A 134 -6.02 35.66 6.70
N VAL A 135 -5.12 36.60 6.43
CA VAL A 135 -4.60 36.82 5.09
C VAL A 135 -3.18 36.28 5.09
N GLU A 136 -2.90 35.35 4.18
CA GLU A 136 -1.60 34.70 4.05
C GLU A 136 -0.89 35.13 2.76
N ASP A 137 0.42 34.90 2.69
CA ASP A 137 1.26 35.39 1.58
C ASP A 137 2.42 34.41 1.31
N ALA A 138 2.25 33.60 0.26
CA ALA A 138 3.27 32.68 -0.24
C ALA A 138 4.38 33.36 -1.05
N GLY A 139 4.32 34.67 -1.28
CA GLY A 139 5.32 35.44 -2.03
C GLY A 139 5.20 35.39 -3.55
N ARG A 140 4.26 34.61 -4.09
CA ARG A 140 3.90 34.58 -5.52
C ARG A 140 2.40 34.36 -5.68
N GLU A 141 1.86 34.71 -6.83
CA GLU A 141 0.44 34.53 -7.15
C GLU A 141 0.07 33.03 -7.17
N VAL A 142 -1.14 32.73 -6.68
CA VAL A 142 -1.70 31.38 -6.73
C VAL A 142 -2.36 31.19 -8.09
N ASN A 143 -1.75 30.40 -8.97
CA ASN A 143 -2.35 30.08 -10.28
C ASN A 143 -3.28 28.84 -10.19
N PHE A 144 -3.99 28.50 -11.26
CA PHE A 144 -4.97 27.40 -11.24
C PHE A 144 -4.32 26.01 -11.06
N TYR A 145 -3.08 25.86 -11.53
CA TYR A 145 -2.36 24.58 -11.58
C TYR A 145 -1.25 24.46 -10.53
N ASP A 146 -1.04 25.45 -9.67
CA ASP A 146 0.07 25.47 -8.72
C ASP A 146 -0.42 26.09 -7.42
N ASN A 147 -0.37 25.30 -6.35
CA ASN A 147 -0.62 25.79 -5.00
C ASN A 147 0.74 26.09 -4.35
N PRO A 148 1.09 27.36 -4.12
CA PRO A 148 2.39 27.73 -3.57
C PRO A 148 2.48 27.48 -2.06
N TYR A 149 1.42 26.99 -1.41
CA TYR A 149 1.37 26.69 0.02
C TYR A 149 1.62 25.21 0.33
N LEU A 150 0.98 24.32 -0.42
CA LEU A 150 0.81 22.92 -0.04
C LEU A 150 0.94 21.99 -1.24
N GLU A 151 1.55 20.84 -1.01
CA GLU A 151 1.56 19.69 -1.91
C GLU A 151 0.99 18.47 -1.16
N VAL A 152 0.05 17.74 -1.76
CA VAL A 152 -0.53 16.53 -1.13
C VAL A 152 0.47 15.39 -1.23
N GLN A 153 0.93 14.88 -0.09
CA GLN A 153 1.90 13.79 -0.01
C GLN A 153 1.23 12.43 0.24
N SER A 154 0.20 12.41 1.08
CA SER A 154 -0.59 11.21 1.37
C SER A 154 -2.05 11.58 1.60
N LEU A 155 -2.94 10.74 1.10
CA LEU A 155 -4.37 10.84 1.34
C LEU A 155 -4.96 9.43 1.40
N ARG A 156 -5.33 8.99 2.61
CA ARG A 156 -5.82 7.63 2.89
C ARG A 156 -7.12 7.69 3.66
N LEU A 157 -7.95 6.65 3.53
CA LEU A 157 -9.19 6.54 4.31
C LEU A 157 -9.13 5.36 5.26
N TYR A 158 -9.74 5.55 6.43
CA TYR A 158 -9.93 4.50 7.43
C TYR A 158 -11.29 4.65 8.09
N GLU A 159 -11.79 3.56 8.68
CA GLU A 159 -13.02 3.57 9.50
C GLU A 159 -12.67 3.83 10.96
N GLY A 160 -13.53 4.57 11.67
CA GLY A 160 -13.37 4.72 13.11
C GLY A 160 -14.61 5.14 13.88
N PRO A 161 -14.55 5.12 15.23
CA PRO A 161 -15.54 5.74 16.10
C PRO A 161 -15.41 7.28 16.02
N TYR A 162 -16.36 8.00 16.62
CA TYR A 162 -16.35 9.48 16.65
C TYR A 162 -15.10 10.11 17.24
N ASP A 163 -14.48 9.45 18.23
CA ASP A 163 -13.28 9.94 18.91
C ASP A 163 -11.98 9.66 18.13
N ASP A 164 -12.09 9.21 16.86
CA ASP A 164 -10.96 8.81 16.00
C ASP A 164 -10.21 7.58 16.58
N ILE A 165 -9.28 7.01 15.78
CA ILE A 165 -8.42 5.89 16.17
C ILE A 165 -6.96 6.37 16.25
N PRO A 166 -6.17 5.92 17.24
CA PRO A 166 -4.72 6.15 17.26
C PRO A 166 -4.05 5.71 15.97
N GLU A 167 -3.03 6.45 15.53
CA GLU A 167 -2.36 6.25 14.23
C GLU A 167 -1.87 4.81 14.02
N ASN A 168 -1.28 4.20 15.05
CA ASN A 168 -0.73 2.83 14.98
C ASN A 168 -1.79 1.74 14.84
N ASP A 169 -3.05 2.05 15.15
CA ASP A 169 -4.17 1.09 15.10
C ASP A 169 -5.04 1.29 13.85
N ARG A 170 -4.67 2.22 12.96
CA ARG A 170 -5.43 2.53 11.74
C ARG A 170 -5.26 1.44 10.70
N LEU A 171 -6.39 0.93 10.22
CA LEU A 171 -6.47 0.06 9.04
C LEU A 171 -7.07 0.87 7.88
N TYR A 172 -6.39 0.89 6.75
CA TYR A 172 -6.77 1.69 5.60
C TYR A 172 -7.58 0.86 4.60
N TYR A 173 -8.65 1.47 4.09
CA TYR A 173 -9.60 0.80 3.20
C TYR A 173 -9.84 1.59 1.93
N LYS A 174 -9.98 0.86 0.82
CA LYS A 174 -10.46 1.39 -0.47
C LYS A 174 -11.97 1.18 -0.66
N SER A 175 -12.55 0.20 0.05
CA SER A 175 -13.99 -0.05 0.11
C SER A 175 -14.42 -0.30 1.56
N PHE A 176 -15.59 0.23 1.91
CA PHE A 176 -16.14 0.20 3.26
C PHE A 176 -17.43 -0.62 3.31
N CYS A 177 -17.65 -1.37 4.39
CA CYS A 177 -18.91 -2.08 4.59
C CYS A 177 -20.02 -1.09 5.01
N GLY A 178 -21.07 -0.94 4.20
CA GLY A 178 -22.15 0.00 4.49
C GLY A 178 -22.87 -0.28 5.82
N GLU A 179 -23.04 -1.55 6.19
CA GLU A 179 -23.72 -1.97 7.42
C GLU A 179 -22.88 -1.74 8.68
N GLU A 180 -21.55 -1.75 8.58
CA GLU A 180 -20.64 -1.69 9.72
C GLU A 180 -19.97 -0.32 9.91
N THR A 181 -19.86 0.47 8.84
CA THR A 181 -19.13 1.74 8.83
C THR A 181 -19.84 2.81 9.65
N ARG A 182 -19.10 3.44 10.57
CA ARG A 182 -19.55 4.62 11.34
C ARG A 182 -19.05 5.90 10.68
N TYR A 183 -17.79 6.23 10.91
CA TYR A 183 -17.11 7.37 10.33
C TYR A 183 -16.06 6.90 9.34
N ILE A 184 -16.00 7.59 8.22
CA ILE A 184 -14.89 7.51 7.28
C ILE A 184 -14.01 8.71 7.54
N TYR A 185 -12.78 8.46 7.98
CA TYR A 185 -11.77 9.47 8.20
C TYR A 185 -10.84 9.56 7.01
N ALA A 186 -10.57 10.78 6.57
CA ALA A 186 -9.45 11.10 5.70
C ALA A 186 -8.24 11.46 6.54
N GLU A 187 -7.18 10.67 6.43
CA GLU A 187 -5.84 11.03 6.87
C GLU A 187 -5.13 11.77 5.75
N ILE A 188 -4.67 12.97 6.05
CA ILE A 188 -4.14 13.90 5.06
C ILE A 188 -2.75 14.33 5.53
N ILE A 189 -1.74 14.04 4.72
CA ILE A 189 -0.37 14.53 4.92
C ILE A 189 -0.04 15.49 3.78
N LEU A 190 0.30 16.72 4.14
CA LEU A 190 0.64 17.78 3.21
C LEU A 190 2.08 18.22 3.44
N ARG A 191 2.84 18.43 2.36
CA ARG A 191 4.14 19.09 2.43
C ARG A 191 3.93 20.60 2.45
N ASN A 192 4.54 21.27 3.41
CA ASN A 192 4.58 22.72 3.53
C ASN A 192 5.63 23.30 2.57
N LEU A 193 5.20 24.08 1.58
CA LEU A 193 6.10 24.74 0.63
C LEU A 193 6.65 26.07 1.16
N ASN A 194 6.22 26.51 2.35
CA ASN A 194 6.66 27.74 3.01
C ASN A 194 7.18 27.50 4.43
N PRO A 195 8.19 26.62 4.65
CA PRO A 195 8.68 26.28 5.99
C PRO A 195 9.28 27.47 6.75
N ASN A 196 9.67 28.54 6.05
CA ASN A 196 10.30 29.72 6.65
C ASN A 196 9.31 30.67 7.35
N LYS A 197 7.99 30.46 7.21
CA LYS A 197 6.95 31.34 7.75
C LYS A 197 5.94 30.53 8.53
N SER A 198 5.44 31.08 9.63
CA SER A 198 4.23 30.58 10.28
C SER A 198 3.00 31.10 9.53
N TRP A 199 1.97 30.29 9.37
CA TRP A 199 0.76 30.65 8.63
C TRP A 199 -0.45 29.78 9.03
N GLN A 200 -1.65 30.21 8.68
CA GLN A 200 -2.89 29.46 8.96
C GLN A 200 -3.32 28.64 7.75
N CYS A 201 -3.52 27.34 7.95
CA CYS A 201 -4.01 26.41 6.94
C CYS A 201 -5.47 26.04 7.26
N GLU A 202 -6.41 26.45 6.42
CA GLU A 202 -7.82 26.05 6.50
C GLU A 202 -8.14 25.06 5.39
N LEU A 203 -8.32 23.80 5.77
CA LEU A 203 -8.58 22.71 4.86
C LEU A 203 -10.04 22.27 4.95
N PHE A 204 -10.67 22.13 3.78
CA PHE A 204 -12.03 21.64 3.62
C PHE A 204 -11.98 20.23 3.07
N THR A 205 -12.57 19.28 3.79
CA THR A 205 -12.73 17.89 3.35
C THR A 205 -14.21 17.66 3.05
N LYS A 206 -14.55 17.36 1.80
CA LYS A 206 -15.94 17.19 1.35
C LYS A 206 -16.17 15.78 0.84
N PHE A 207 -17.30 15.20 1.23
CA PHE A 207 -17.72 13.88 0.81
C PHE A 207 -18.91 14.00 -0.13
N TYR A 208 -18.78 13.46 -1.33
CA TYR A 208 -19.84 13.40 -2.34
C TYR A 208 -20.16 11.96 -2.67
N ASN A 209 -21.41 11.68 -3.04
CA ASN A 209 -21.76 10.41 -3.69
C ASN A 209 -21.61 10.51 -5.22
N ASP A 210 -21.92 9.42 -5.93
CA ASP A 210 -21.81 9.31 -7.38
C ASP A 210 -22.68 10.33 -8.12
N ALA A 211 -23.84 10.65 -7.55
CA ALA A 211 -24.75 11.70 -8.04
C ALA A 211 -24.25 13.14 -7.78
N ARG A 212 -23.02 13.32 -7.24
CA ARG A 212 -22.43 14.62 -6.86
C ARG A 212 -23.22 15.37 -5.79
N GLU A 213 -23.99 14.67 -4.97
CA GLU A 213 -24.64 15.24 -3.79
C GLU A 213 -23.65 15.34 -2.63
N LEU A 214 -23.50 16.53 -2.04
CA LEU A 214 -22.66 16.74 -0.86
C LEU A 214 -23.27 16.02 0.34
N LYS A 215 -22.59 14.99 0.85
CA LYS A 215 -23.02 14.21 2.03
C LYS A 215 -22.45 14.72 3.34
N GLY A 216 -21.27 15.32 3.29
CA GLY A 216 -20.56 15.80 4.47
C GLY A 216 -19.47 16.78 4.14
N GLN A 217 -19.20 17.68 5.08
CA GLN A 217 -18.09 18.62 4.98
C GLN A 217 -17.48 18.83 6.37
N ILE A 218 -16.15 18.74 6.43
CA ILE A 218 -15.34 19.05 7.61
C ILE A 218 -14.42 20.20 7.25
N ILE A 219 -14.24 21.12 8.20
CA ILE A 219 -13.32 22.24 8.08
C ILE A 219 -12.30 22.13 9.21
N ARG A 220 -11.02 22.07 8.88
CA ARG A 220 -9.92 22.05 9.85
C ARG A 220 -9.08 23.29 9.66
N LEU A 221 -9.05 24.15 10.69
CA LEU A 221 -8.10 25.25 10.79
C LEU A 221 -6.90 24.78 11.60
N HIS A 222 -5.72 24.76 10.99
CA HIS A 222 -4.47 24.33 11.57
C HIS A 222 -3.43 25.45 11.47
N ARG A 223 -2.73 25.72 12.56
CA ARG A 223 -1.63 26.70 12.58
C ARG A 223 -0.34 25.98 12.23
N VAL A 224 0.23 26.34 11.08
CA VAL A 224 1.53 25.82 10.61
C VAL A 224 2.64 26.67 11.22
N GLU A 225 3.55 26.05 11.95
CA GLU A 225 4.69 26.71 12.57
C GLU A 225 5.89 26.78 11.60
N ARG A 226 6.88 27.60 11.98
CA ARG A 226 8.12 27.67 11.21
C ARG A 226 8.87 26.35 11.36
N LYS A 227 9.45 25.88 10.25
CA LYS A 227 10.16 24.60 10.12
C LYS A 227 9.27 23.36 10.09
N ASP A 228 7.95 23.50 10.17
CA ASP A 228 7.05 22.37 9.90
C ASP A 228 7.17 22.05 8.41
N GLU A 229 7.80 20.91 8.08
CA GLU A 229 7.92 20.45 6.69
C GLU A 229 6.68 19.70 6.23
N PHE A 230 5.99 19.03 7.16
CA PHE A 230 4.78 18.27 6.91
C PHE A 230 3.66 18.70 7.86
N ILE A 231 2.43 18.61 7.37
CA ILE A 231 1.20 18.94 8.09
C ILE A 231 0.30 17.73 8.03
N THR A 232 0.00 17.15 9.19
CA THR A 232 -0.90 15.99 9.32
C THR A 232 -2.25 16.42 9.86
N ILE A 233 -3.32 16.12 9.12
CA ILE A 233 -4.69 16.48 9.47
C ILE A 233 -5.59 15.25 9.31
N THR A 234 -6.46 14.99 10.29
CA THR A 234 -7.55 14.01 10.16
C THR A 234 -8.91 14.70 10.07
N ALA A 235 -9.74 14.22 9.14
CA ALA A 235 -11.08 14.74 8.89
C ALA A 235 -12.07 13.60 8.67
N GLY A 236 -12.93 13.34 9.66
CA GLY A 236 -13.93 12.28 9.62
C GLY A 236 -15.34 12.77 9.44
N TRP A 237 -16.10 12.08 8.59
CA TRP A 237 -17.55 12.25 8.45
C TRP A 237 -18.27 10.93 8.67
N GLY A 238 -19.44 10.98 9.29
CA GLY A 238 -20.26 9.80 9.51
C GLY A 238 -21.20 9.96 10.70
N SER A 239 -21.53 8.84 11.31
CA SER A 239 -22.44 8.75 12.44
C SER A 239 -21.97 7.70 13.43
N ASN A 240 -22.32 7.87 14.71
CA ASN A 240 -22.15 6.84 15.74
C ASN A 240 -22.99 5.58 15.47
N VAL A 241 -23.98 5.69 14.58
CA VAL A 241 -24.85 4.59 14.17
C VAL A 241 -24.31 3.98 12.88
N LYS A 242 -24.01 2.67 12.96
CA LYS A 242 -23.62 1.85 11.81
C LYS A 242 -24.78 1.78 10.79
N GLY A 243 -24.49 1.57 9.51
CA GLY A 243 -25.53 1.53 8.48
C GLY A 243 -25.97 2.91 7.95
N SER A 244 -25.28 3.99 8.32
CA SER A 244 -25.60 5.35 7.86
C SER A 244 -25.11 5.63 6.44
N TRP A 245 -24.11 4.88 5.97
CA TRP A 245 -23.60 4.94 4.61
C TRP A 245 -24.41 4.01 3.69
N ARG A 246 -24.82 4.54 2.54
CA ARG A 246 -25.53 3.75 1.53
C ARG A 246 -24.53 3.18 0.55
N LYS A 247 -24.86 2.01 -0.01
CA LYS A 247 -24.06 1.45 -1.11
C LYS A 247 -24.09 2.38 -2.29
N ASP A 248 -22.95 2.92 -2.63
CA ASP A 248 -22.74 3.85 -3.74
C ASP A 248 -21.22 4.02 -3.94
N ARG A 249 -20.85 4.72 -5.01
CA ARG A 249 -19.53 5.30 -5.16
C ARG A 249 -19.49 6.68 -4.51
N TYR A 250 -18.37 6.98 -3.90
CA TYR A 250 -18.15 8.25 -3.22
C TYR A 250 -16.80 8.83 -3.56
N THR A 251 -16.67 10.14 -3.34
CA THR A 251 -15.41 10.86 -3.45
C THR A 251 -15.18 11.72 -2.23
N CYS A 252 -13.97 11.66 -1.68
CA CYS A 252 -13.43 12.59 -0.70
C CYS A 252 -12.61 13.66 -1.43
N GLU A 253 -13.05 14.91 -1.41
CA GLU A 253 -12.37 16.05 -2.04
C GLU A 253 -11.67 16.91 -0.98
N LEU A 254 -10.40 17.21 -1.21
CA LEU A 254 -9.62 18.17 -0.41
C LEU A 254 -9.59 19.53 -1.10
N ILE A 255 -10.03 20.56 -0.40
CA ILE A 255 -10.11 21.93 -0.92
C ILE A 255 -9.40 22.88 0.03
N PHE A 256 -8.57 23.76 -0.53
CA PHE A 256 -7.85 24.81 0.19
C PHE A 256 -7.95 26.11 -0.61
N MET A 257 -8.35 27.21 0.05
CA MET A 257 -8.57 28.52 -0.59
C MET A 257 -9.38 28.43 -1.89
N ASP A 258 -10.50 27.70 -1.85
CA ASP A 258 -11.39 27.42 -3.00
C ASP A 258 -10.78 26.65 -4.17
N LYS A 259 -9.57 26.10 -4.02
CA LYS A 259 -8.90 25.25 -5.00
C LYS A 259 -8.95 23.79 -4.56
N LEU A 260 -9.31 22.93 -5.50
CA LEU A 260 -9.24 21.49 -5.31
C LEU A 260 -7.76 21.07 -5.27
N LEU A 261 -7.37 20.33 -4.24
CA LEU A 261 -6.02 19.77 -4.09
C LEU A 261 -5.94 18.31 -4.53
N ALA A 262 -6.96 17.52 -4.17
CA ALA A 262 -7.01 16.09 -4.44
C ALA A 262 -8.46 15.57 -4.39
N VAL A 263 -8.73 14.52 -5.17
CA VAL A 263 -9.96 13.73 -5.11
C VAL A 263 -9.59 12.29 -4.84
N LEU A 264 -10.12 11.71 -3.78
CA LEU A 264 -9.93 10.31 -3.46
C LEU A 264 -11.28 9.55 -3.62
N PRO A 265 -11.42 8.69 -4.63
CA PRO A 265 -12.59 7.84 -4.78
C PRO A 265 -12.57 6.69 -3.77
N PHE A 266 -13.75 6.30 -3.29
CA PHE A 266 -13.95 5.11 -2.47
C PHE A 266 -15.35 4.52 -2.69
N GLU A 267 -15.53 3.25 -2.35
CA GLU A 267 -16.80 2.56 -2.52
C GLU A 267 -17.40 2.18 -1.15
N ILE A 268 -18.73 2.22 -1.05
CA ILE A 268 -19.46 1.59 0.05
C ILE A 268 -20.11 0.32 -0.49
N GLY A 269 -19.68 -0.83 0.03
CA GLY A 269 -20.11 -2.15 -0.40
C GLY A 269 -20.71 -3.00 0.73
N ASP A 270 -20.66 -4.31 0.52
CA ASP A 270 -21.08 -5.33 1.51
C ASP A 270 -19.97 -5.63 2.54
N GLU A 271 -18.71 -5.49 2.17
CA GLU A 271 -17.55 -5.86 2.99
C GLU A 271 -16.50 -4.75 2.96
N PHE A 272 -15.61 -4.74 3.96
CA PHE A 272 -14.41 -3.92 3.94
C PHE A 272 -13.38 -4.53 2.99
N GLU A 273 -12.77 -3.70 2.14
CA GLU A 273 -11.58 -4.09 1.38
C GLU A 273 -10.41 -3.19 1.79
N GLU A 274 -9.43 -3.81 2.45
CA GLU A 274 -8.18 -3.13 2.81
C GLU A 274 -7.41 -2.70 1.54
N GLY A 275 -6.73 -1.57 1.66
CA GLY A 275 -5.89 -1.02 0.61
C GLY A 275 -6.00 0.50 0.50
N ILE A 276 -5.23 1.05 -0.43
CA ILE A 276 -5.15 2.49 -0.67
C ILE A 276 -5.78 2.79 -2.03
N SER A 277 -6.79 3.65 -2.03
CA SER A 277 -7.39 4.15 -3.27
C SER A 277 -6.43 5.09 -4.00
N PRO A 278 -6.35 5.02 -5.34
CA PRO A 278 -5.57 5.97 -6.09
C PRO A 278 -6.22 7.36 -6.04
N VAL A 279 -5.42 8.36 -5.70
CA VAL A 279 -5.79 9.78 -5.65
C VAL A 279 -5.74 10.37 -7.05
N MET A 280 -6.73 11.19 -7.40
CA MET A 280 -6.68 12.06 -8.57
C MET A 280 -6.25 13.47 -8.15
N LEU A 281 -5.18 13.96 -8.77
CA LEU A 281 -4.67 15.32 -8.57
C LEU A 281 -5.13 16.20 -9.75
N PRO A 282 -5.46 17.49 -9.53
CA PRO A 282 -5.93 18.40 -10.59
C PRO A 282 -4.99 18.49 -11.81
N ASN A 283 -3.68 18.35 -11.58
CA ASN A 283 -2.65 18.48 -12.62
C ASN A 283 -2.15 17.15 -13.16
N ASN A 284 -2.71 16.02 -12.70
CA ASN A 284 -2.30 14.72 -13.14
C ASN A 284 -3.48 13.95 -13.76
N PRO A 285 -3.42 13.60 -15.06
CA PRO A 285 -4.50 12.86 -15.70
C PRO A 285 -4.59 11.40 -15.24
N ALA A 286 -3.54 10.86 -14.60
CA ALA A 286 -3.52 9.48 -14.13
C ALA A 286 -3.75 9.42 -12.61
N PRO A 287 -4.69 8.57 -12.13
CA PRO A 287 -4.81 8.27 -10.71
C PRO A 287 -3.50 7.69 -10.18
N MET A 288 -3.08 8.11 -8.98
CA MET A 288 -1.83 7.67 -8.35
C MET A 288 -2.02 7.32 -6.89
N VAL A 289 -1.32 6.29 -6.43
CA VAL A 289 -1.26 5.97 -5.01
C VAL A 289 -0.26 6.93 -4.36
N LEU A 290 -0.74 7.72 -3.40
CA LEU A 290 0.06 8.65 -2.62
C LEU A 290 0.31 8.02 -1.25
N GLU A 291 1.44 7.32 -1.10
CA GLU A 291 1.91 6.82 0.19
C GLU A 291 2.83 7.85 0.85
N PRO A 292 2.85 7.95 2.19
CA PRO A 292 3.88 8.72 2.87
C PRO A 292 5.25 8.18 2.46
N ASP A 293 6.09 9.02 1.87
CA ASP A 293 7.48 8.67 1.64
C ASP A 293 8.20 8.74 2.99
N GLU A 294 8.15 7.65 3.75
CA GLU A 294 8.88 7.48 5.03
C GLU A 294 10.39 7.73 4.87
N ASP A 295 10.91 7.74 3.63
CA ASP A 295 12.30 7.97 3.29
C ASP A 295 12.57 9.36 2.67
N ALA A 296 11.57 10.28 2.63
CA ALA A 296 11.73 11.62 2.07
C ALA A 296 12.87 12.39 2.75
N ASP A 297 12.96 12.29 4.07
CA ASP A 297 13.93 13.00 4.91
C ASP A 297 15.31 12.31 4.98
N LEU A 298 15.43 11.08 4.48
CA LEU A 298 16.70 10.35 4.54
C LEU A 298 17.70 10.94 3.55
N THR A 299 18.90 11.23 4.02
CA THR A 299 20.01 11.59 3.14
C THR A 299 20.55 10.37 2.40
N PHE A 300 21.37 10.58 1.37
CA PHE A 300 22.11 9.49 0.72
C PHE A 300 22.90 8.65 1.74
N GLU A 301 23.53 9.30 2.73
CA GLU A 301 24.30 8.62 3.78
C GLU A 301 23.40 7.80 4.71
N ASP A 302 22.19 8.26 5.01
CA ASP A 302 21.25 7.49 5.84
C ASP A 302 20.81 6.20 5.13
N VAL A 303 20.53 6.28 3.82
CA VAL A 303 20.18 5.09 3.03
C VAL A 303 21.38 4.13 2.93
N MET A 304 22.60 4.64 2.78
CA MET A 304 23.81 3.81 2.83
C MET A 304 24.03 3.17 4.21
N SER A 305 23.77 3.90 5.30
CA SER A 305 23.85 3.37 6.66
C SER A 305 22.85 2.24 6.87
N LYS A 306 21.62 2.38 6.36
CA LYS A 306 20.61 1.30 6.36
C LYS A 306 21.08 0.09 5.54
N LEU A 307 21.72 0.28 4.39
CA LEU A 307 22.31 -0.80 3.60
C LEU A 307 23.43 -1.51 4.38
N ASP A 308 24.26 -0.74 5.10
CA ASP A 308 25.36 -1.26 5.91
C ASP A 308 24.90 -2.07 7.11
N ALA A 309 23.75 -1.72 7.68
CA ALA A 309 23.12 -2.43 8.78
C ALA A 309 22.55 -3.81 8.39
N LEU A 310 22.35 -4.10 7.09
CA LEU A 310 21.92 -5.43 6.65
C LEU A 310 22.95 -6.49 7.06
N ILE A 311 22.52 -7.65 7.53
CA ILE A 311 23.45 -8.70 7.93
C ILE A 311 24.20 -9.24 6.70
N GLY A 312 25.52 -9.45 6.85
CA GLY A 312 26.39 -9.99 5.79
C GLY A 312 26.53 -9.10 4.56
N LEU A 313 26.49 -9.71 3.36
CA LEU A 313 26.48 -9.04 2.05
C LEU A 313 27.67 -8.09 1.79
N LYS A 314 28.84 -8.36 2.39
CA LYS A 314 30.01 -7.46 2.32
C LYS A 314 30.41 -7.09 0.89
N GLU A 315 30.45 -8.07 -0.01
CA GLU A 315 30.80 -7.84 -1.42
C GLU A 315 29.76 -7.00 -2.16
N ILE A 316 28.47 -7.23 -1.88
CA ILE A 316 27.37 -6.46 -2.46
C ILE A 316 27.41 -5.01 -1.98
N LYS A 317 27.54 -4.79 -0.67
CA LYS A 317 27.65 -3.46 -0.07
C LYS A 317 28.82 -2.68 -0.65
N GLN A 318 29.96 -3.34 -0.86
CA GLN A 318 31.13 -2.72 -1.49
C GLN A 318 30.86 -2.35 -2.95
N LYS A 319 30.29 -3.27 -3.74
CA LYS A 319 29.92 -3.00 -5.14
C LYS A 319 28.93 -1.83 -5.26
N VAL A 320 27.92 -1.78 -4.40
CA VAL A 320 26.94 -0.68 -4.38
C VAL A 320 27.62 0.64 -4.03
N ARG A 321 28.52 0.66 -3.04
CA ARG A 321 29.30 1.87 -2.70
C ARG A 321 30.17 2.35 -3.85
N ASP A 322 30.91 1.44 -4.49
CA ASP A 322 31.81 1.79 -5.59
C ASP A 322 31.02 2.33 -6.78
N HIS A 323 29.86 1.73 -7.06
CA HIS A 323 28.94 2.21 -8.08
C HIS A 323 28.39 3.61 -7.75
N ALA A 324 27.98 3.82 -6.50
CA ALA A 324 27.47 5.11 -6.07
C ALA A 324 28.52 6.23 -6.16
N LYS A 325 29.76 5.96 -5.72
CA LYS A 325 30.90 6.88 -5.86
C LYS A 325 31.19 7.20 -7.32
N TYR A 326 31.14 6.21 -8.20
CA TYR A 326 31.35 6.42 -9.62
C TYR A 326 30.30 7.34 -10.23
N ILE A 327 29.02 7.17 -9.90
CA ILE A 327 27.95 8.04 -10.37
C ILE A 327 28.12 9.48 -9.83
N GLN A 328 28.46 9.64 -8.55
CA GLN A 328 28.76 10.97 -7.98
C GLN A 328 29.91 11.65 -8.72
N PHE A 329 30.94 10.89 -9.11
CA PHE A 329 32.03 11.39 -9.94
C PHE A 329 31.56 11.86 -11.33
N LEU A 330 30.67 11.11 -12.00
CA LEU A 330 30.10 11.52 -13.28
C LEU A 330 29.26 12.81 -13.15
N GLN A 331 28.48 12.94 -12.07
CA GLN A 331 27.72 14.16 -11.79
C GLN A 331 28.63 15.37 -11.59
N LEU A 332 29.69 15.22 -10.79
CA LEU A 332 30.67 16.28 -10.58
C LEU A 332 31.37 16.67 -11.90
N ARG A 333 31.62 15.73 -12.81
CA ARG A 333 32.15 16.03 -14.15
C ARG A 333 31.15 16.83 -14.97
N LYS A 334 29.89 16.43 -14.98
CA LYS A 334 28.82 17.17 -15.67
C LYS A 334 28.67 18.59 -15.13
N GLU A 335 28.70 18.78 -13.81
CA GLU A 335 28.68 20.10 -13.17
C GLU A 335 29.88 20.98 -13.58
N LYS A 336 31.05 20.37 -13.79
CA LYS A 336 32.25 21.05 -14.26
C LYS A 336 32.30 21.26 -15.78
N GLY A 337 31.20 20.98 -16.50
CA GLY A 337 31.06 21.25 -17.93
C GLY A 337 31.75 20.23 -18.84
N PHE A 338 32.07 19.04 -18.34
CA PHE A 338 32.53 17.94 -19.20
C PHE A 338 31.35 17.37 -19.99
N ASP A 339 31.54 17.19 -21.30
CA ASP A 339 30.52 16.68 -22.20
C ASP A 339 30.41 15.15 -22.10
N GLU A 340 29.56 14.68 -21.18
CA GLU A 340 29.25 13.26 -21.01
C GLU A 340 27.97 12.89 -21.75
N ASN A 341 28.12 12.55 -23.03
CA ASN A 341 27.01 12.13 -23.91
C ASN A 341 26.49 10.71 -23.63
N SER A 342 26.97 10.03 -22.59
CA SER A 342 26.59 8.65 -22.24
C SER A 342 25.65 8.64 -21.04
N GLN A 343 24.44 8.10 -21.22
CA GLN A 343 23.53 7.85 -20.11
C GLN A 343 24.14 6.86 -19.11
N ILE A 344 23.97 7.15 -17.82
CA ILE A 344 24.41 6.28 -16.74
C ILE A 344 23.56 5.01 -16.78
N ASN A 345 24.21 3.87 -16.98
CA ASN A 345 23.53 2.57 -16.98
C ASN A 345 23.27 2.13 -15.53
N VAL A 346 21.99 1.95 -15.20
CA VAL A 346 21.53 1.56 -13.86
C VAL A 346 20.97 0.13 -13.80
N HIS A 347 20.86 -0.54 -14.95
CA HIS A 347 20.26 -1.87 -15.07
C HIS A 347 21.19 -2.96 -14.52
N SER A 348 20.64 -3.86 -13.72
CA SER A 348 21.42 -4.80 -12.90
C SER A 348 20.90 -6.23 -12.96
N VAL A 349 21.80 -7.19 -12.73
CA VAL A 349 21.50 -8.63 -12.65
C VAL A 349 21.84 -9.12 -11.25
N PHE A 350 20.86 -9.67 -10.56
CA PHE A 350 21.02 -10.23 -9.23
C PHE A 350 21.05 -11.76 -9.32
N VAL A 351 22.15 -12.36 -8.89
CA VAL A 351 22.40 -13.78 -9.02
C VAL A 351 22.56 -14.41 -7.65
N GLY A 352 21.71 -15.38 -7.29
CA GLY A 352 21.90 -16.12 -6.04
C GLY A 352 20.68 -16.91 -5.59
N ASN A 353 20.87 -17.77 -4.59
CA ASN A 353 19.82 -18.63 -4.05
C ASN A 353 18.70 -17.83 -3.34
N PRO A 354 17.52 -18.42 -3.09
CA PRO A 354 16.43 -17.75 -2.37
C PRO A 354 16.86 -17.32 -0.97
N GLY A 355 16.30 -16.21 -0.49
CA GLY A 355 16.55 -15.71 0.87
C GLY A 355 17.95 -15.12 1.09
N THR A 356 18.68 -14.74 0.05
CA THR A 356 19.98 -14.04 0.14
C THR A 356 19.87 -12.51 0.16
N GLY A 357 18.66 -11.96 0.27
CA GLY A 357 18.46 -10.49 0.39
C GLY A 357 18.35 -9.71 -0.93
N LYS A 358 18.14 -10.39 -2.07
CA LYS A 358 17.99 -9.76 -3.40
C LYS A 358 16.95 -8.63 -3.43
N THR A 359 15.71 -8.91 -3.02
CA THR A 359 14.61 -7.93 -3.02
C THR A 359 14.91 -6.75 -2.08
N THR A 360 15.46 -7.02 -0.89
CA THR A 360 15.85 -5.99 0.08
C THR A 360 16.92 -5.05 -0.48
N VAL A 361 17.94 -5.60 -1.16
CA VAL A 361 18.97 -4.76 -1.81
C VAL A 361 18.41 -3.98 -3.00
N ALA A 362 17.46 -4.53 -3.77
CA ALA A 362 16.79 -3.81 -4.84
C ALA A 362 16.04 -2.57 -4.30
N GLN A 363 15.36 -2.71 -3.16
CA GLN A 363 14.71 -1.59 -2.48
C GLN A 363 15.71 -0.50 -2.07
N MET A 364 16.84 -0.88 -1.47
CA MET A 364 17.89 0.09 -1.11
C MET A 364 18.47 0.78 -2.35
N MET A 365 18.70 0.04 -3.44
CA MET A 365 19.21 0.62 -4.69
C MET A 365 18.22 1.61 -5.31
N GLY A 366 16.92 1.34 -5.28
CA GLY A 366 15.89 2.29 -5.73
C GLY A 366 15.95 3.61 -4.97
N LYS A 367 16.03 3.52 -3.63
CA LYS A 367 16.18 4.70 -2.75
C LYS A 367 17.48 5.46 -3.03
N LEU A 368 18.61 4.75 -3.16
CA LEU A 368 19.90 5.38 -3.49
C LEU A 368 19.84 6.12 -4.83
N TYR A 369 19.33 5.47 -5.88
CA TYR A 369 19.21 6.08 -7.20
C TYR A 369 18.30 7.31 -7.21
N LYS A 370 17.24 7.34 -6.38
CA LYS A 370 16.44 8.55 -6.15
C LYS A 370 17.27 9.68 -5.54
N LYS A 371 18.00 9.40 -4.46
CA LYS A 371 18.84 10.42 -3.79
C LYS A 371 19.97 10.92 -4.67
N MET A 372 20.38 10.11 -5.64
CA MET A 372 21.35 10.48 -6.66
C MET A 372 20.71 11.17 -7.87
N GLY A 373 19.39 11.41 -7.89
CA GLY A 373 18.71 12.07 -9.01
C GLY A 373 18.68 11.26 -10.31
N LEU A 374 18.91 9.95 -10.24
CA LEU A 374 18.77 9.03 -11.38
C LEU A 374 17.33 8.53 -11.56
N LEU A 375 16.55 8.55 -10.48
CA LEU A 375 15.15 8.13 -10.45
C LEU A 375 14.30 9.21 -9.73
N SER A 376 13.07 9.42 -10.17
CA SER A 376 12.18 10.44 -9.58
C SER A 376 11.53 10.03 -8.25
N LYS A 377 11.27 8.73 -8.01
CA LYS A 377 10.53 8.20 -6.86
C LYS A 377 11.28 7.18 -6.01
N GLY A 378 12.06 6.29 -6.62
CA GLY A 378 12.89 5.27 -5.95
C GLY A 378 12.16 4.04 -5.40
N HIS A 379 10.87 3.86 -5.71
CA HIS A 379 10.11 2.67 -5.31
C HIS A 379 10.51 1.43 -6.12
N VAL A 380 10.12 0.23 -5.67
CA VAL A 380 10.35 -1.03 -6.40
C VAL A 380 9.00 -1.65 -6.74
N HIS A 381 8.80 -1.97 -8.02
CA HIS A 381 7.70 -2.79 -8.50
C HIS A 381 8.24 -4.19 -8.80
N GLU A 382 7.90 -5.15 -7.94
CA GLU A 382 8.27 -6.56 -8.09
C GLU A 382 7.23 -7.29 -8.95
N VAL A 383 7.72 -8.06 -9.92
CA VAL A 383 6.92 -8.84 -10.87
C VAL A 383 7.59 -10.18 -11.17
N ASP A 384 6.79 -11.15 -11.58
CA ASP A 384 7.27 -12.43 -12.12
C ASP A 384 6.80 -12.67 -13.57
N ARG A 385 7.00 -13.89 -14.08
CA ARG A 385 6.54 -14.26 -15.44
C ARG A 385 5.02 -14.18 -15.60
N VAL A 386 4.24 -14.53 -14.59
CA VAL A 386 2.76 -14.55 -14.64
C VAL A 386 2.21 -13.14 -14.76
N ASP A 387 2.88 -12.17 -14.13
CA ASP A 387 2.52 -10.76 -14.22
C ASP A 387 2.79 -10.19 -15.61
N LEU A 388 3.89 -10.59 -16.24
CA LEU A 388 4.36 -10.03 -17.51
C LEU A 388 3.76 -10.73 -18.75
N VAL A 389 3.46 -12.02 -18.67
CA VAL A 389 3.01 -12.81 -19.83
C VAL A 389 1.49 -12.88 -19.90
N GLY A 390 0.92 -12.58 -21.07
CA GLY A 390 -0.52 -12.72 -21.34
C GLY A 390 -0.93 -14.18 -21.58
N GLU A 391 -2.19 -14.51 -21.26
CA GLU A 391 -2.75 -15.84 -21.57
C GLU A 391 -3.07 -15.98 -23.07
N TYR A 392 -3.38 -14.86 -23.73
CA TYR A 392 -3.77 -14.78 -25.13
C TYR A 392 -2.85 -13.85 -25.94
N ILE A 393 -2.79 -14.10 -27.26
CA ILE A 393 -2.02 -13.28 -28.21
C ILE A 393 -2.45 -11.81 -28.09
N GLY A 394 -1.47 -10.89 -28.02
CA GLY A 394 -1.71 -9.45 -27.94
C GLY A 394 -1.93 -8.90 -26.53
N GLN A 395 -1.98 -9.74 -25.48
CA GLN A 395 -2.11 -9.28 -24.09
C GLN A 395 -0.78 -9.05 -23.38
N THR A 396 0.30 -9.69 -23.84
CA THR A 396 1.64 -9.56 -23.24
C THR A 396 2.18 -8.13 -23.34
N ALA A 397 2.18 -7.53 -24.54
CA ALA A 397 2.69 -6.18 -24.72
C ALA A 397 2.01 -5.12 -23.80
N PRO A 398 0.68 -5.07 -23.67
CA PRO A 398 0.02 -4.18 -22.70
C PRO A 398 0.43 -4.43 -21.24
N LYS A 399 0.52 -5.70 -20.80
CA LYS A 399 0.94 -6.06 -19.44
C LYS A 399 2.36 -5.58 -19.12
N VAL A 400 3.31 -5.83 -20.03
CA VAL A 400 4.71 -5.41 -19.85
C VAL A 400 4.80 -3.89 -19.78
N LYS A 401 4.06 -3.17 -20.64
CA LYS A 401 4.02 -1.71 -20.60
C LYS A 401 3.41 -1.19 -19.30
N ASP A 402 2.33 -1.78 -18.82
CA ASP A 402 1.72 -1.41 -17.54
C ASP A 402 2.69 -1.63 -16.36
N ALA A 403 3.41 -2.75 -16.34
CA ALA A 403 4.45 -3.01 -15.34
C ALA A 403 5.60 -1.98 -15.41
N ILE A 404 6.05 -1.62 -16.61
CA ILE A 404 7.06 -0.57 -16.83
C ILE A 404 6.55 0.79 -16.32
N GLU A 405 5.31 1.17 -16.64
CA GLU A 405 4.74 2.44 -16.19
C GLU A 405 4.56 2.48 -14.67
N LYS A 406 4.11 1.38 -14.05
CA LYS A 406 4.07 1.24 -12.58
C LYS A 406 5.45 1.38 -11.95
N ALA A 407 6.49 0.90 -12.62
CA ALA A 407 7.87 1.01 -12.17
C ALA A 407 8.53 2.36 -12.50
N ARG A 408 7.90 3.23 -13.31
CA ARG A 408 8.48 4.50 -13.76
C ARG A 408 8.71 5.45 -12.59
N GLY A 409 9.90 6.03 -12.54
CA GLY A 409 10.43 6.73 -11.38
C GLY A 409 11.12 5.82 -10.38
N GLY A 410 11.17 4.52 -10.61
CA GLY A 410 11.62 3.52 -9.65
C GLY A 410 12.37 2.36 -10.32
N VAL A 411 12.27 1.19 -9.70
CA VAL A 411 12.90 -0.06 -10.12
C VAL A 411 11.84 -1.07 -10.54
N LEU A 412 11.95 -1.61 -11.74
CA LEU A 412 11.24 -2.83 -12.14
C LEU A 412 12.09 -4.03 -11.74
N PHE A 413 11.66 -4.78 -10.73
CA PHE A 413 12.34 -5.98 -10.25
C PHE A 413 11.65 -7.23 -10.79
N ILE A 414 12.33 -8.01 -11.61
CA ILE A 414 11.80 -9.23 -12.24
C ILE A 414 12.44 -10.44 -11.57
N ASP A 415 11.70 -11.13 -10.70
CA ASP A 415 12.18 -12.37 -10.09
C ASP A 415 12.06 -13.55 -11.06
N GLU A 416 12.97 -14.50 -10.92
CA GLU A 416 13.11 -15.67 -11.79
C GLU A 416 13.05 -15.34 -13.30
N ALA A 417 13.73 -14.26 -13.70
CA ALA A 417 13.66 -13.71 -15.06
C ALA A 417 14.06 -14.72 -16.16
N TYR A 418 14.91 -15.69 -15.82
CA TYR A 418 15.27 -16.80 -16.70
C TYR A 418 14.08 -17.61 -17.21
N SER A 419 12.97 -17.60 -16.48
CA SER A 419 11.73 -18.23 -16.89
C SER A 419 11.17 -17.61 -18.18
N LEU A 420 11.52 -16.36 -18.54
CA LEU A 420 11.11 -15.68 -19.77
C LEU A 420 11.81 -16.24 -21.03
N ALA A 421 13.01 -16.81 -20.90
CA ALA A 421 13.85 -17.28 -22.01
C ALA A 421 13.89 -18.81 -22.16
N ARG A 422 12.76 -19.50 -21.97
CA ARG A 422 12.68 -20.97 -22.11
C ARG A 422 12.92 -21.41 -23.57
N SER A 423 13.76 -22.43 -23.75
CA SER A 423 14.32 -22.85 -25.05
C SER A 423 13.55 -23.92 -25.82
N ASN A 424 12.33 -24.31 -25.42
CA ASN A 424 11.65 -25.47 -26.02
C ASN A 424 10.51 -25.08 -26.96
N ASP A 425 10.44 -25.80 -28.10
CA ASP A 425 9.52 -25.73 -29.23
C ASP A 425 8.02 -25.87 -28.88
N ASP A 426 7.47 -24.92 -28.13
CA ASP A 426 6.03 -24.70 -28.08
C ASP A 426 5.75 -23.36 -28.77
N THR A 427 4.85 -23.40 -29.75
CA THR A 427 4.41 -22.36 -30.69
C THR A 427 3.77 -21.11 -30.08
N LYS A 428 4.19 -20.68 -28.88
CA LYS A 428 3.70 -19.48 -28.18
C LYS A 428 4.87 -18.68 -27.59
N ASP A 429 5.39 -17.78 -28.42
CA ASP A 429 6.61 -16.97 -28.26
C ASP A 429 6.50 -15.76 -27.28
N PHE A 430 5.55 -15.79 -26.36
CA PHE A 430 5.22 -14.61 -25.54
C PHE A 430 6.33 -14.18 -24.57
N GLY A 431 7.24 -15.10 -24.18
CA GLY A 431 8.38 -14.75 -23.33
C GLY A 431 9.42 -13.90 -24.06
N ARG A 432 9.64 -14.16 -25.36
CA ARG A 432 10.56 -13.33 -26.17
C ARG A 432 10.00 -11.94 -26.40
N GLU A 433 8.68 -11.82 -26.60
CA GLU A 433 7.99 -10.52 -26.70
C GLU A 433 8.27 -9.64 -25.47
N VAL A 434 8.22 -10.20 -24.26
CA VAL A 434 8.60 -9.47 -23.02
C VAL A 434 10.05 -8.97 -23.10
N VAL A 435 10.99 -9.85 -23.47
CA VAL A 435 12.43 -9.51 -23.56
C VAL A 435 12.67 -8.40 -24.59
N GLU A 436 12.02 -8.45 -25.75
CA GLU A 436 12.15 -7.44 -26.80
C GLU A 436 11.65 -6.07 -26.34
N ILE A 437 10.51 -6.02 -25.65
CA ILE A 437 9.95 -4.78 -25.11
C ILE A 437 10.88 -4.20 -24.03
N LEU A 438 11.38 -5.03 -23.10
CA LEU A 438 12.32 -4.60 -22.07
C LEU A 438 13.62 -4.06 -22.68
N VAL A 439 14.21 -4.76 -23.65
CA VAL A 439 15.43 -4.30 -24.33
C VAL A 439 15.19 -2.98 -25.06
N LYS A 440 14.02 -2.80 -25.68
CA LYS A 440 13.65 -1.54 -26.33
C LYS A 440 13.53 -0.40 -25.31
N GLU A 441 12.86 -0.62 -24.18
CA GLU A 441 12.70 0.39 -23.13
C GLU A 441 14.05 0.77 -22.49
N MET A 442 14.90 -0.22 -22.19
CA MET A 442 16.26 0.02 -21.67
C MET A 442 17.19 0.75 -22.66
N SER A 443 16.84 0.79 -23.95
CA SER A 443 17.67 1.42 -24.98
C SER A 443 17.18 2.81 -25.36
N ASN A 444 15.88 2.93 -25.66
CA ASN A 444 15.27 4.10 -26.29
C ASN A 444 13.99 4.53 -25.55
N GLY A 445 13.75 4.01 -24.35
CA GLY A 445 12.60 4.38 -23.54
C GLY A 445 12.68 5.83 -23.07
N ALA A 446 11.61 6.28 -22.41
CA ALA A 446 11.52 7.65 -21.90
C ALA A 446 12.48 7.94 -20.71
N GLY A 447 13.27 6.95 -20.29
CA GLY A 447 14.17 7.04 -19.13
C GLY A 447 13.42 6.93 -17.80
N ASP A 448 14.07 7.36 -16.71
CA ASP A 448 13.51 7.33 -15.35
C ASP A 448 13.05 5.93 -14.90
N LEU A 449 13.87 4.91 -15.20
CA LEU A 449 13.58 3.52 -14.90
C LEU A 449 14.88 2.73 -14.69
N SER A 450 14.95 1.99 -13.59
CA SER A 450 15.95 0.93 -13.41
C SER A 450 15.29 -0.44 -13.59
N VAL A 451 15.98 -1.37 -14.24
CA VAL A 451 15.49 -2.74 -14.42
C VAL A 451 16.47 -3.67 -13.73
N ILE A 452 15.98 -4.48 -12.79
CA ILE A 452 16.76 -5.47 -12.07
C ILE A 452 16.15 -6.84 -12.33
N VAL A 453 16.95 -7.74 -12.91
CA VAL A 453 16.54 -9.13 -13.15
C VAL A 453 17.21 -10.04 -12.14
N ALA A 454 16.44 -10.95 -11.53
CA ALA A 454 16.94 -11.84 -10.49
C ALA A 454 16.76 -13.33 -10.86
N GLY A 455 17.65 -14.18 -10.35
CA GLY A 455 17.49 -15.62 -10.46
C GLY A 455 18.72 -16.43 -10.04
N TYR A 456 18.66 -17.73 -10.33
CA TYR A 456 19.72 -18.67 -10.00
C TYR A 456 20.94 -18.52 -10.92
N PRO A 457 22.16 -18.82 -10.44
CA PRO A 457 23.40 -18.53 -11.19
C PRO A 457 23.52 -19.17 -12.57
N LYS A 458 23.10 -20.43 -12.73
CA LYS A 458 23.25 -21.13 -14.02
C LYS A 458 22.21 -20.65 -15.02
N GLU A 459 20.99 -20.46 -14.54
CA GLU A 459 19.80 -20.09 -15.28
C GLU A 459 19.90 -18.64 -15.77
N MET A 460 20.44 -17.73 -14.94
CA MET A 460 20.66 -16.34 -15.32
C MET A 460 21.74 -16.17 -16.39
N ARG A 461 22.77 -17.02 -16.42
CA ARG A 461 23.73 -17.03 -17.54
C ARG A 461 23.04 -17.37 -18.85
N HIS A 462 22.24 -18.44 -18.86
CA HIS A 462 21.45 -18.81 -20.04
C HIS A 462 20.47 -17.71 -20.46
N PHE A 463 19.84 -17.01 -19.50
CA PHE A 463 18.95 -15.89 -19.78
C PHE A 463 19.68 -14.72 -20.46
N ILE A 464 20.81 -14.27 -19.91
CA ILE A 464 21.57 -13.16 -20.47
C ILE A 464 22.13 -13.50 -21.86
N ASP A 465 22.55 -14.75 -22.08
CA ASP A 465 23.07 -15.22 -23.37
C ASP A 465 21.96 -15.50 -24.40
N SER A 466 20.68 -15.53 -23.99
CA SER A 466 19.55 -15.80 -24.88
C SER A 466 19.26 -14.67 -25.87
N ASN A 467 19.66 -13.43 -25.55
CA ASN A 467 19.45 -12.26 -26.40
C ASN A 467 20.65 -11.28 -26.28
N PRO A 468 21.36 -10.98 -27.38
CA PRO A 468 22.50 -10.05 -27.36
C PRO A 468 22.18 -8.66 -26.78
N GLY A 469 20.93 -8.21 -26.92
CA GLY A 469 20.42 -6.97 -26.35
C GLY A 469 20.45 -6.97 -24.82
N LEU A 470 20.13 -8.09 -24.17
CA LEU A 470 20.23 -8.21 -22.71
C LEU A 470 21.69 -8.03 -22.26
N ARG A 471 22.63 -8.72 -22.90
CA ARG A 471 24.06 -8.64 -22.57
C ARG A 471 24.66 -7.24 -22.71
N SER A 472 24.14 -6.44 -23.64
CA SER A 472 24.60 -5.05 -23.83
C SER A 472 24.08 -4.08 -22.75
N ARG A 473 22.86 -4.33 -22.24
CA ARG A 473 22.14 -3.42 -21.33
C ARG A 473 22.41 -3.78 -19.87
N PHE A 474 22.54 -5.05 -19.55
CA PHE A 474 22.89 -5.51 -18.22
C PHE A 474 24.41 -5.58 -18.03
N LYS A 475 25.00 -4.51 -17.47
CA LYS A 475 26.45 -4.42 -17.21
C LYS A 475 26.82 -4.68 -15.75
N HIS A 476 25.87 -4.52 -14.84
CA HIS A 476 26.12 -4.65 -13.40
C HIS A 476 25.64 -6.01 -12.89
N PHE A 477 26.58 -6.87 -12.50
CA PHE A 477 26.30 -8.19 -11.94
C PHE A 477 26.60 -8.22 -10.44
N PHE A 478 25.57 -8.55 -9.67
CA PHE A 478 25.60 -8.67 -8.22
C PHE A 478 25.41 -10.15 -7.85
N ASP A 479 26.48 -10.75 -7.35
CA ASP A 479 26.48 -12.15 -6.89
C ASP A 479 26.15 -12.17 -5.39
N PHE A 480 25.02 -12.79 -5.06
CA PHE A 480 24.51 -12.96 -3.71
C PHE A 480 24.86 -14.36 -3.21
N PRO A 481 25.99 -14.52 -2.48
CA PRO A 481 26.35 -15.80 -1.90
C PRO A 481 25.35 -16.24 -0.83
N ASP A 482 25.34 -17.52 -0.51
CA ASP A 482 24.65 -18.02 0.68
C ASP A 482 25.24 -17.35 1.93
N TYR A 483 24.38 -17.05 2.91
CA TYR A 483 24.82 -16.53 4.20
C TYR A 483 25.64 -17.59 4.95
N LEU A 484 26.70 -17.14 5.61
CA LEU A 484 27.49 -17.97 6.51
C LEU A 484 26.65 -18.38 7.74
N PRO A 485 26.96 -19.52 8.39
CA PRO A 485 26.22 -19.95 9.59
C PRO A 485 26.13 -18.88 10.69
N GLN A 486 27.17 -18.07 10.86
CA GLN A 486 27.19 -16.95 11.80
C GLN A 486 26.21 -15.85 11.39
N GLU A 487 26.17 -15.50 10.10
CA GLU A 487 25.23 -14.52 9.55
C GLU A 487 23.78 -15.03 9.64
N LEU A 488 23.55 -16.32 9.40
CA LEU A 488 22.25 -16.96 9.59
C LEU A 488 21.81 -16.96 11.07
N SER A 489 22.75 -17.11 12.01
CA SER A 489 22.48 -16.97 13.45
C SER A 489 22.11 -15.53 13.82
N GLU A 490 22.79 -14.53 13.27
CA GLU A 490 22.42 -13.12 13.46
C GLU A 490 21.01 -12.85 12.88
N ILE A 491 20.69 -13.41 11.72
CA ILE A 491 19.36 -13.34 11.11
C ILE A 491 18.31 -14.00 12.02
N ALA A 492 18.65 -15.10 12.71
CA ALA A 492 17.74 -15.77 13.64
C ALA A 492 17.38 -14.86 14.82
N SER A 493 18.37 -14.17 15.38
CA SER A 493 18.16 -13.20 16.47
C SER A 493 17.34 -11.99 15.99
N TYR A 494 17.63 -11.47 14.79
CA TYR A 494 16.85 -10.40 14.18
C TYR A 494 15.39 -10.80 13.95
N ALA A 495 15.15 -11.96 13.34
CA ALA A 495 13.81 -12.49 13.10
C ALA A 495 13.04 -12.76 14.40
N GLY A 496 13.75 -13.18 15.46
CA GLY A 496 13.18 -13.30 16.80
C GLY A 496 12.65 -11.96 17.32
N HIS A 497 13.49 -10.92 17.29
CA HIS A 497 13.12 -9.58 17.73
C HIS A 497 11.95 -9.01 16.91
N GLU A 498 11.96 -9.16 15.58
CA GLU A 498 10.87 -8.75 14.69
C GLU A 498 9.54 -9.43 15.06
N LYS A 499 9.60 -10.73 15.42
CA LYS A 499 8.43 -11.52 15.82
C LYS A 499 8.04 -11.38 17.29
N GLY A 500 8.71 -10.50 18.04
CA GLY A 500 8.46 -10.25 19.46
C GLY A 500 8.84 -11.41 20.38
N VAL A 501 9.83 -12.23 19.99
CA VAL A 501 10.30 -13.38 20.77
C VAL A 501 11.79 -13.29 21.06
N ILE A 502 12.22 -13.84 22.19
CA ILE A 502 13.60 -13.86 22.65
C ILE A 502 14.04 -15.31 22.80
N LEU A 503 15.21 -15.66 22.25
CA LEU A 503 15.77 -17.00 22.39
C LEU A 503 16.50 -17.13 23.73
N SER A 504 16.20 -18.17 24.50
CA SER A 504 17.07 -18.57 25.60
C SER A 504 18.44 -19.06 25.08
N PRO A 505 19.53 -18.97 25.87
CA PRO A 505 20.86 -19.41 25.42
C PRO A 505 20.89 -20.87 24.94
N ALA A 506 20.09 -21.75 25.55
CA ALA A 506 19.97 -23.15 25.15
C ALA A 506 19.23 -23.32 23.81
N ALA A 507 18.16 -22.54 23.60
CA ALA A 507 17.41 -22.55 22.34
C ALA A 507 18.23 -21.99 21.17
N GLU A 508 18.94 -20.88 21.41
CA GLU A 508 19.86 -20.27 20.44
C GLU A 508 20.95 -21.25 20.01
N LYS A 509 21.58 -21.93 20.98
CA LYS A 509 22.58 -22.98 20.68
C LYS A 509 22.00 -24.06 19.78
N ARG A 510 20.79 -24.55 20.08
CA ARG A 510 20.13 -25.60 19.28
C ARG A 510 19.79 -25.11 17.87
N ILE A 511 19.31 -23.89 17.73
CA ILE A 511 19.06 -23.27 16.41
C ILE A 511 20.36 -23.17 15.61
N ASN A 512 21.47 -22.79 16.24
CA ASN A 512 22.78 -22.69 15.59
C ASN A 512 23.30 -24.05 15.10
N GLU A 513 23.02 -25.13 15.83
CA GLU A 513 23.30 -26.49 15.37
C GLU A 513 22.46 -26.84 14.12
N LEU A 514 21.16 -26.53 14.13
CA LEU A 514 20.26 -26.76 12.99
C LEU A 514 20.70 -25.96 11.75
N ILE A 515 21.08 -24.69 11.94
CA ILE A 515 21.64 -23.83 10.89
C ILE A 515 22.92 -24.44 10.31
N THR A 516 23.83 -24.89 11.17
CA THR A 516 25.10 -25.49 10.75
C THR A 516 24.89 -26.80 9.97
N GLU A 517 23.97 -27.64 10.43
CA GLU A 517 23.60 -28.88 9.75
C GLU A 517 22.99 -28.62 8.38
N ALA A 518 22.04 -27.69 8.30
CA ALA A 518 21.40 -27.30 7.04
C ALA A 518 22.42 -26.70 6.06
N PHE A 519 23.32 -25.83 6.54
CA PHE A 519 24.37 -25.25 5.72
C PHE A 519 25.35 -26.30 5.17
N ARG A 520 25.72 -27.31 5.96
CA ARG A 520 26.60 -28.41 5.50
C ARG A 520 25.95 -29.27 4.42
N ASN A 521 24.65 -29.51 4.54
CA ASN A 521 23.87 -30.35 3.63
C ASN A 521 23.17 -29.56 2.51
N ARG A 522 23.50 -28.27 2.35
CA ARG A 522 22.79 -27.36 1.44
C ARG A 522 22.98 -27.75 -0.03
N ASP A 523 21.95 -27.48 -0.81
CA ASP A 523 21.98 -27.57 -2.26
C ASP A 523 21.58 -26.23 -2.90
N ARG A 524 21.29 -26.23 -4.20
CA ARG A 524 20.91 -25.03 -4.95
C ARG A 524 19.54 -24.46 -4.56
N SER A 525 18.75 -25.20 -3.78
CA SER A 525 17.43 -24.79 -3.29
C SER A 525 17.46 -24.28 -1.85
N PHE A 526 18.65 -24.13 -1.26
CA PHE A 526 18.79 -23.66 0.11
C PHE A 526 18.19 -22.27 0.31
N GLY A 527 17.24 -22.16 1.23
CA GLY A 527 16.41 -20.98 1.43
C GLY A 527 17.04 -19.84 2.24
N ASN A 528 18.27 -20.01 2.75
CA ASN A 528 19.01 -18.99 3.52
C ASN A 528 18.14 -18.31 4.60
N ALA A 529 17.90 -16.99 4.53
CA ALA A 529 17.08 -16.29 5.50
C ALA A 529 15.65 -16.86 5.59
N ARG A 530 15.04 -17.30 4.49
CA ARG A 530 13.70 -17.94 4.53
C ARG A 530 13.71 -19.17 5.43
N PHE A 531 14.75 -20.00 5.32
CA PHE A 531 14.91 -21.18 6.18
C PHE A 531 15.03 -20.81 7.67
N VAL A 532 15.76 -19.73 8.00
CA VAL A 532 15.88 -19.25 9.38
C VAL A 532 14.56 -18.70 9.90
N TYR A 533 13.85 -17.90 9.10
CA TYR A 533 12.52 -17.38 9.44
C TYR A 533 11.50 -18.50 9.70
N ASP A 534 11.58 -19.59 8.93
CA ASP A 534 10.76 -20.79 9.12
C ASP A 534 11.07 -21.48 10.46
N ILE A 535 12.35 -21.61 10.83
CA ILE A 535 12.75 -22.17 12.14
C ILE A 535 12.20 -21.31 13.28
N ILE A 536 12.36 -19.99 13.21
CA ILE A 536 11.88 -19.07 14.26
C ILE A 536 10.35 -19.10 14.34
N GLU A 537 9.65 -19.21 13.19
CA GLU A 537 8.20 -19.36 13.19
C GLU A 537 7.75 -20.64 13.88
N GLN A 538 8.39 -21.77 13.56
CA GLN A 538 8.09 -23.05 14.22
C GLN A 538 8.38 -22.99 15.73
N ALA A 539 9.47 -22.35 16.13
CA ALA A 539 9.81 -22.14 17.53
C ALA A 539 8.76 -21.29 18.25
N LYS A 540 8.26 -20.22 17.61
CA LYS A 540 7.18 -19.37 18.13
C LYS A 540 5.84 -20.10 18.23
N ILE A 541 5.50 -20.95 17.26
CA ILE A 541 4.31 -21.81 17.31
C ILE A 541 4.41 -22.76 18.51
N ASN A 542 5.56 -23.40 18.70
CA ASN A 542 5.78 -24.31 19.82
C ASN A 542 5.74 -23.59 21.17
N LEU A 543 6.30 -22.38 21.27
CA LEU A 543 6.13 -21.48 22.42
C LEU A 543 4.63 -21.24 22.69
N GLY A 544 3.85 -20.86 21.67
CA GLY A 544 2.42 -20.64 21.81
C GLY A 544 1.68 -21.86 22.35
N LEU A 545 1.99 -23.06 21.85
CA LEU A 545 1.43 -24.32 22.34
C LEU A 545 1.82 -24.60 23.79
N ARG A 546 3.08 -24.35 24.17
CA ARG A 546 3.56 -24.50 25.55
C ARG A 546 2.87 -23.53 26.50
N ILE A 547 2.72 -22.26 26.12
CA ILE A 547 2.05 -21.22 26.91
C ILE A 547 0.57 -21.55 27.10
N MET A 548 -0.11 -22.00 26.04
CA MET A 548 -1.53 -22.36 26.10
C MET A 548 -1.81 -23.65 26.87
N ALA A 549 -0.80 -24.50 27.08
CA ALA A 549 -0.89 -25.68 27.93
C ALA A 549 -0.72 -25.36 29.43
N HIS A 550 -0.43 -24.12 29.80
CA HIS A 550 -0.35 -23.68 31.19
C HIS A 550 -1.75 -23.56 31.82
N ASP A 551 -1.92 -23.93 33.09
CA ASP A 551 -3.23 -23.93 33.77
C ASP A 551 -3.91 -22.55 33.81
N ASN A 552 -3.10 -21.48 33.84
CA ASN A 552 -3.57 -20.10 33.74
C ASN A 552 -2.64 -19.28 32.83
N PRO A 553 -2.87 -19.23 31.51
CA PRO A 553 -2.00 -18.51 30.59
C PRO A 553 -2.05 -16.98 30.78
N LYS A 554 -3.15 -16.46 31.32
CA LYS A 554 -3.36 -15.02 31.53
C LYS A 554 -2.53 -14.42 32.67
N SER A 555 -2.00 -15.25 33.57
CA SER A 555 -1.14 -14.78 34.66
C SER A 555 0.33 -14.67 34.29
N LEU A 556 0.72 -15.08 33.08
CA LEU A 556 2.10 -15.04 32.62
C LEU A 556 2.50 -13.61 32.24
N THR A 557 3.75 -13.26 32.54
CA THR A 557 4.34 -11.97 32.21
C THR A 557 4.66 -11.85 30.72
N LYS A 558 4.82 -10.62 30.23
CA LYS A 558 5.21 -10.36 28.83
C LYS A 558 6.51 -11.07 28.47
N ASP A 559 7.48 -11.10 29.38
CA ASP A 559 8.79 -11.73 29.15
C ASP A 559 8.65 -13.25 29.04
N GLU A 560 7.83 -13.88 29.88
CA GLU A 560 7.55 -15.32 29.81
C GLU A 560 6.82 -15.72 28.53
N MET A 561 5.88 -14.87 28.07
CA MET A 561 5.15 -15.08 26.81
C MET A 561 6.02 -14.85 25.57
N SER A 562 7.20 -14.26 25.73
CA SER A 562 8.14 -13.95 24.64
C SER A 562 9.36 -14.87 24.62
N LEU A 563 9.64 -15.64 25.69
CA LEU A 563 10.86 -16.44 25.83
C LEU A 563 10.74 -17.85 25.23
N ILE A 564 11.43 -18.08 24.11
CA ILE A 564 11.60 -19.41 23.49
C ILE A 564 12.63 -20.23 24.26
N GLN A 565 12.19 -21.38 24.75
CA GLN A 565 13.01 -22.33 25.50
C GLN A 565 13.49 -23.49 24.61
N LEU A 566 14.45 -24.26 25.11
CA LEU A 566 15.01 -25.43 24.41
C LEU A 566 13.90 -26.42 23.97
N ALA A 567 12.90 -26.66 24.81
CA ALA A 567 11.77 -27.54 24.51
C ALA A 567 10.97 -27.12 23.27
N ASP A 568 10.97 -25.84 22.92
CA ASP A 568 10.25 -25.29 21.77
C ASP A 568 11.01 -25.51 20.45
N VAL A 569 12.31 -25.78 20.52
CA VAL A 569 13.19 -25.96 19.34
C VAL A 569 13.67 -27.41 19.17
N GLU A 570 13.66 -28.23 20.21
CA GLU A 570 14.12 -29.63 20.14
C GLU A 570 13.39 -30.47 19.09
N LYS A 571 12.08 -30.22 18.91
CA LYS A 571 11.21 -30.98 18.01
C LYS A 571 11.19 -30.42 16.58
N ILE A 572 11.90 -29.33 16.32
CA ILE A 572 11.99 -28.74 14.98
C ILE A 572 12.75 -29.71 14.08
N SER A 573 12.02 -30.32 13.16
CA SER A 573 12.57 -31.22 12.15
C SER A 573 12.68 -30.48 10.83
N ILE A 574 13.90 -30.43 10.28
CA ILE A 574 14.21 -29.78 8.99
C ILE A 574 13.54 -30.50 7.79
N LYS A 575 13.04 -31.73 8.01
CA LYS A 575 12.17 -32.43 7.05
C LYS A 575 10.78 -32.62 7.66
N PRO A 576 9.69 -32.31 6.95
CA PRO A 576 8.36 -32.64 7.43
C PRO A 576 8.24 -34.16 7.54
N LYS A 577 8.13 -34.70 8.76
CA LYS A 577 7.53 -36.02 8.95
C LYS A 577 6.06 -35.85 8.60
N ARG A 578 5.67 -36.35 7.43
CA ARG A 578 4.25 -36.60 7.16
C ARG A 578 3.88 -37.76 8.07
N ASP A 579 3.33 -37.49 9.25
CA ASP A 579 2.63 -38.52 10.00
C ASP A 579 1.43 -38.94 9.16
N MET A 580 1.49 -40.17 8.66
CA MET A 580 0.45 -40.73 7.83
C MET A 580 -0.40 -41.69 8.63
N PRO A 581 -1.71 -41.77 8.36
CA PRO A 581 -2.53 -42.82 8.92
C PRO A 581 -1.97 -44.19 8.50
N SER A 582 -1.79 -45.09 9.46
CA SER A 582 -1.46 -46.50 9.20
C SER A 582 -2.69 -47.19 8.60
N ILE A 583 -2.90 -47.02 7.30
CA ILE A 583 -4.00 -47.67 6.57
C ILE A 583 -3.55 -49.10 6.27
N PRO A 584 -4.19 -50.16 6.81
CA PRO A 584 -3.81 -51.55 6.53
C PRO A 584 -3.94 -51.88 5.03
N VAL A 585 -3.19 -52.88 4.57
CA VAL A 585 -3.24 -53.32 3.17
C VAL A 585 -4.59 -54.02 2.90
N ASP A 586 -5.31 -53.56 1.88
CA ASP A 586 -6.52 -54.21 1.37
C ASP A 586 -6.13 -55.31 0.38
N GLU A 587 -5.93 -56.52 0.90
CA GLU A 587 -5.52 -57.70 0.14
C GLU A 587 -6.51 -58.08 -0.97
N ALA A 588 -7.80 -57.87 -0.75
CA ALA A 588 -8.84 -58.20 -1.73
C ALA A 588 -8.79 -57.25 -2.94
N LEU A 589 -8.66 -55.94 -2.68
CA LEU A 589 -8.54 -54.93 -3.73
C LEU A 589 -7.20 -55.02 -4.46
N LEU A 590 -6.11 -55.31 -3.74
CA LEU A 590 -4.78 -55.48 -4.33
C LEU A 590 -4.76 -56.66 -5.31
N LYS A 591 -5.29 -57.82 -4.89
CA LYS A 591 -5.40 -59.00 -5.75
C LYS A 591 -6.21 -58.72 -7.01
N THR A 592 -7.39 -58.11 -6.84
CA THR A 592 -8.27 -57.76 -7.97
C THR A 592 -7.59 -56.81 -8.96
N SER A 593 -6.86 -55.82 -8.45
CA SER A 593 -6.15 -54.83 -9.28
C SER A 593 -4.94 -55.44 -10.01
N LEU A 594 -4.23 -56.37 -9.39
CA LEU A 594 -3.12 -57.11 -10.01
C LEU A 594 -3.62 -58.09 -11.07
N ASP A 595 -4.74 -58.77 -10.83
CA ASP A 595 -5.38 -59.65 -11.81
C ASP A 595 -5.83 -58.86 -13.05
N GLU A 596 -6.39 -57.66 -12.85
CA GLU A 596 -6.75 -56.76 -13.95
C GLU A 596 -5.52 -56.29 -14.74
N LEU A 597 -4.42 -55.93 -14.05
CA LEU A 597 -3.15 -55.61 -14.70
C LEU A 597 -2.63 -56.79 -15.53
N ASN A 598 -2.70 -58.01 -14.98
CA ASN A 598 -2.21 -59.22 -15.63
C ASN A 598 -3.02 -59.62 -16.87
N ARG A 599 -4.32 -59.31 -16.91
CA ARG A 599 -5.20 -59.52 -18.07
C ARG A 599 -4.86 -58.65 -19.28
N LEU A 600 -4.16 -57.52 -19.10
CA LEU A 600 -3.73 -56.68 -20.23
C LEU A 600 -2.76 -57.45 -21.13
N ILE A 601 -2.88 -57.33 -22.46
CA ILE A 601 -2.00 -58.06 -23.39
C ILE A 601 -0.64 -57.35 -23.47
N GLY A 602 0.46 -58.09 -23.29
CA GLY A 602 1.82 -57.56 -23.36
C GLY A 602 2.27 -56.80 -22.11
N MET A 603 3.10 -55.76 -22.29
CA MET A 603 3.62 -54.87 -21.23
C MET A 603 4.38 -55.57 -20.09
N THR A 604 5.03 -56.70 -20.38
CA THR A 604 5.69 -57.56 -19.38
C THR A 604 6.64 -56.81 -18.44
N LYS A 605 7.43 -55.87 -18.98
CA LYS A 605 8.34 -55.03 -18.18
C LYS A 605 7.60 -54.13 -17.19
N VAL A 606 6.48 -53.54 -17.60
CA VAL A 606 5.66 -52.67 -16.75
C VAL A 606 4.98 -53.49 -15.65
N LYS A 607 4.45 -54.67 -15.99
CA LYS A 607 3.87 -55.59 -15.00
C LYS A 607 4.90 -56.01 -13.96
N GLN A 608 6.09 -56.40 -14.41
CA GLN A 608 7.20 -56.76 -13.52
C GLN A 608 7.58 -55.63 -12.58
N GLN A 609 7.76 -54.41 -13.09
CA GLN A 609 8.08 -53.22 -12.28
C GLN A 609 7.01 -52.93 -11.23
N ILE A 610 5.72 -53.07 -11.58
CA ILE A 610 4.62 -52.86 -10.63
C ILE A 610 4.61 -53.98 -9.57
N SER A 611 4.87 -55.24 -9.93
CA SER A 611 4.98 -56.34 -8.97
C SER A 611 6.16 -56.17 -8.01
N GLU A 612 7.32 -55.73 -8.51
CA GLU A 612 8.49 -55.41 -7.68
C GLU A 612 8.18 -54.29 -6.70
N LEU A 613 7.50 -53.23 -7.15
CA LEU A 613 7.05 -52.14 -6.29
C LEU A 613 6.11 -52.62 -5.19
N VAL A 614 5.13 -53.49 -5.51
CA VAL A 614 4.22 -54.07 -4.53
C VAL A 614 4.98 -54.86 -3.45
N ASN A 615 5.94 -55.70 -3.86
CA ASN A 615 6.74 -56.50 -2.94
C ASN A 615 7.61 -55.63 -2.03
N LEU A 616 8.20 -54.57 -2.60
CA LEU A 616 9.06 -53.63 -1.88
C LEU A 616 8.27 -52.83 -0.84
N VAL A 617 7.08 -52.36 -1.21
CA VAL A 617 6.16 -51.66 -0.29
C VAL A 617 5.72 -52.56 0.85
N ARG A 618 5.40 -53.84 0.56
CA ARG A 618 5.06 -54.84 1.60
C ARG A 618 6.22 -55.07 2.57
N TYR A 619 7.43 -55.30 2.04
CA TYR A 619 8.62 -55.51 2.85
C TYR A 619 8.92 -54.32 3.78
N TYR A 620 8.80 -53.10 3.28
CA TYR A 620 9.03 -51.89 4.09
C TYR A 620 7.97 -51.72 5.18
N ARG A 621 6.70 -52.06 4.89
CA ARG A 621 5.64 -52.04 5.90
C ARG A 621 5.81 -53.10 6.98
N GLU A 622 6.11 -54.34 6.60
CA GLU A 622 6.37 -55.44 7.54
C GLU A 622 7.59 -55.14 8.42
N SER A 623 8.56 -54.39 7.90
CA SER A 623 9.75 -53.94 8.63
C SER A 623 9.55 -52.65 9.45
N GLY A 624 8.33 -52.09 9.49
CA GLY A 624 8.03 -50.85 10.22
C GLY A 624 8.70 -49.59 9.67
N ARG A 625 9.13 -49.60 8.39
CA ARG A 625 9.82 -48.47 7.73
C ARG A 625 8.83 -47.60 6.94
N ASP A 626 9.12 -46.30 6.86
CA ASP A 626 8.31 -45.36 6.08
C ASP A 626 8.45 -45.64 4.57
N VAL A 627 7.32 -45.94 3.93
CA VAL A 627 7.23 -46.22 2.48
C VAL A 627 7.25 -44.94 1.66
N LEU A 628 6.55 -43.88 2.07
CA LEU A 628 6.38 -42.67 1.25
C LEU A 628 7.59 -41.74 1.32
N GLY A 629 8.36 -41.78 2.41
CA GLY A 629 9.65 -41.11 2.51
C GLY A 629 10.82 -41.88 1.88
N SER A 630 10.68 -43.18 1.65
CA SER A 630 11.74 -44.03 1.08
C SER A 630 11.63 -44.27 -0.43
N PHE A 631 10.48 -43.95 -1.04
CA PHE A 631 10.23 -44.20 -2.46
C PHE A 631 9.72 -42.96 -3.20
N TYR A 632 10.28 -42.73 -4.39
CA TYR A 632 9.71 -41.78 -5.35
C TYR A 632 8.53 -42.46 -6.07
N LEU A 633 7.31 -42.07 -5.71
CA LEU A 633 6.08 -42.58 -6.34
C LEU A 633 5.71 -41.87 -7.65
N HIS A 634 6.45 -40.82 -8.00
CA HIS A 634 6.27 -40.11 -9.26
C HIS A 634 6.65 -41.03 -10.42
N THR A 635 5.63 -41.48 -11.15
CA THR A 635 5.78 -42.43 -12.25
C THR A 635 5.54 -41.73 -13.58
N VAL A 636 6.47 -41.89 -14.53
CA VAL A 636 6.33 -41.37 -15.90
C VAL A 636 6.08 -42.53 -16.84
N PHE A 637 4.92 -42.57 -17.48
CA PHE A 637 4.61 -43.52 -18.55
C PHE A 637 4.98 -42.93 -19.91
N VAL A 638 5.97 -43.51 -20.58
CA VAL A 638 6.42 -43.07 -21.92
C VAL A 638 5.99 -44.10 -22.96
N GLY A 639 5.44 -43.62 -24.08
CA GLY A 639 5.10 -44.46 -25.23
C GLY A 639 4.12 -43.80 -26.20
N ASN A 640 3.99 -44.36 -27.39
CA ASN A 640 3.12 -43.84 -28.46
C ASN A 640 1.65 -43.71 -28.03
N PRO A 641 0.85 -42.81 -28.64
CA PRO A 641 -0.59 -42.72 -28.38
C PRO A 641 -1.30 -44.08 -28.51
N GLY A 642 -2.32 -44.33 -27.68
CA GLY A 642 -3.11 -45.58 -27.73
C GLY A 642 -2.51 -46.81 -27.06
N THR A 643 -1.31 -46.73 -26.47
CA THR A 643 -0.64 -47.89 -25.83
C THR A 643 -1.16 -48.28 -24.43
N GLY A 644 -2.29 -47.71 -23.98
CA GLY A 644 -2.91 -48.07 -22.70
C GLY A 644 -2.32 -47.39 -21.45
N LYS A 645 -1.56 -46.30 -21.60
CA LYS A 645 -0.95 -45.54 -20.47
C LYS A 645 -1.97 -45.10 -19.41
N THR A 646 -3.09 -44.51 -19.85
CA THR A 646 -4.18 -44.10 -18.95
C THR A 646 -4.77 -45.29 -18.18
N THR A 647 -4.96 -46.42 -18.87
CA THR A 647 -5.50 -47.64 -18.26
C THR A 647 -4.60 -48.17 -17.16
N VAL A 648 -3.28 -48.25 -17.43
CA VAL A 648 -2.30 -48.67 -16.43
C VAL A 648 -2.23 -47.69 -15.26
N ALA A 649 -2.28 -46.38 -15.52
CA ALA A 649 -2.30 -45.36 -14.46
C ALA A 649 -3.50 -45.54 -13.52
N ARG A 650 -4.69 -45.84 -14.07
CA ARG A 650 -5.91 -46.08 -13.28
C ARG A 650 -5.85 -47.35 -12.44
N ILE A 651 -5.21 -48.41 -12.95
CA ILE A 651 -4.96 -49.63 -12.18
C ILE A 651 -3.93 -49.35 -11.08
N LEU A 652 -2.85 -48.63 -11.39
CA LEU A 652 -1.82 -48.25 -10.42
C LEU A 652 -2.37 -47.40 -9.27
N THR A 653 -3.32 -46.49 -9.52
CA THR A 653 -4.00 -45.73 -8.46
C THR A 653 -4.74 -46.65 -7.48
N ARG A 654 -5.40 -47.69 -7.99
CA ARG A 654 -6.09 -48.69 -7.15
C ARG A 654 -5.10 -49.55 -6.37
N ILE A 655 -3.98 -49.91 -6.97
CA ILE A 655 -2.87 -50.60 -6.28
C ILE A 655 -2.34 -49.71 -5.14
N TYR A 656 -2.08 -48.42 -5.37
CA TYR A 656 -1.63 -47.51 -4.32
C TYR A 656 -2.67 -47.32 -3.19
N LYS A 657 -3.96 -47.28 -3.53
CA LYS A 657 -5.01 -47.30 -2.51
C LYS A 657 -4.96 -48.59 -1.68
N SER A 658 -4.88 -49.73 -2.35
CA SER A 658 -4.86 -51.04 -1.68
C SER A 658 -3.63 -51.25 -0.80
N LEU A 659 -2.49 -50.66 -1.18
CA LEU A 659 -1.27 -50.66 -0.39
C LEU A 659 -1.27 -49.63 0.76
N GLY A 660 -2.36 -48.87 0.93
CA GLY A 660 -2.46 -47.80 1.93
C GLY A 660 -1.49 -46.64 1.68
N ILE A 661 -1.00 -46.49 0.45
CA ILE A 661 -0.18 -45.35 -0.01
C ILE A 661 -1.06 -44.13 -0.29
N LEU A 662 -2.27 -44.35 -0.82
CA LEU A 662 -3.27 -43.32 -1.05
C LEU A 662 -4.49 -43.57 -0.18
N GLU A 663 -4.97 -42.55 0.52
CA GLU A 663 -6.15 -42.65 1.39
C GLU A 663 -7.43 -42.97 0.59
N ARG A 664 -7.66 -42.26 -0.52
CA ARG A 664 -8.93 -42.34 -1.26
C ARG A 664 -8.82 -43.01 -2.64
N GLY A 665 -7.60 -43.21 -3.15
CA GLY A 665 -7.36 -43.74 -4.50
C GLY A 665 -8.04 -42.93 -5.62
N HIS A 666 -8.16 -41.62 -5.43
CA HIS A 666 -8.76 -40.72 -6.39
C HIS A 666 -7.78 -40.42 -7.54
N MET A 667 -8.20 -40.69 -8.77
CA MET A 667 -7.43 -40.35 -9.98
C MET A 667 -8.04 -39.11 -10.62
N ILE A 668 -7.25 -38.06 -10.77
CA ILE A 668 -7.60 -36.90 -11.59
C ILE A 668 -6.84 -37.04 -12.90
N GLU A 669 -7.57 -37.31 -13.98
CA GLU A 669 -7.01 -37.30 -15.33
C GLU A 669 -7.19 -35.91 -15.92
N THR A 670 -6.09 -35.31 -16.35
CA THR A 670 -6.07 -33.93 -16.82
C THR A 670 -4.99 -33.77 -17.88
N ASP A 671 -5.32 -33.03 -18.93
CA ASP A 671 -4.37 -32.64 -19.95
C ASP A 671 -3.77 -31.27 -19.63
N ARG A 672 -2.98 -30.72 -20.56
CA ARG A 672 -2.40 -29.38 -20.38
C ARG A 672 -3.48 -28.31 -20.13
N GLN A 673 -4.62 -28.37 -20.81
CA GLN A 673 -5.67 -27.37 -20.69
C GLN A 673 -6.40 -27.49 -19.35
N GLY A 674 -6.68 -28.72 -18.91
CA GLY A 674 -7.28 -29.00 -17.61
C GLY A 674 -6.40 -28.58 -16.43
N LEU A 675 -5.09 -28.78 -16.50
CA LEU A 675 -4.16 -28.35 -15.44
C LEU A 675 -4.13 -26.83 -15.29
N VAL A 676 -4.16 -26.11 -16.42
CA VAL A 676 -4.17 -24.64 -16.44
C VAL A 676 -5.54 -24.10 -15.98
N ALA A 677 -6.65 -24.71 -16.41
CA ALA A 677 -8.00 -24.28 -16.04
C ALA A 677 -8.36 -24.58 -14.58
N VAL A 678 -7.88 -25.68 -14.00
CA VAL A 678 -8.18 -26.05 -12.59
C VAL A 678 -7.57 -25.07 -11.59
N MET A 679 -6.45 -24.40 -11.94
CA MET A 679 -5.95 -23.28 -11.15
C MET A 679 -6.87 -22.05 -11.20
N SER A 680 -7.55 -21.82 -12.33
CA SER A 680 -8.55 -20.74 -12.47
C SER A 680 -9.88 -21.03 -11.76
N VAL A 681 -10.28 -22.31 -11.61
CA VAL A 681 -11.59 -22.67 -11.03
C VAL A 681 -11.65 -22.51 -9.50
N LYS A 682 -10.52 -22.49 -8.78
CA LYS A 682 -10.53 -22.15 -7.35
C LYS A 682 -10.98 -20.69 -7.09
N GLN A 683 -10.89 -19.79 -8.07
CA GLN A 683 -11.46 -18.44 -7.98
C GLN A 683 -12.96 -18.39 -8.28
N LEU A 684 -13.53 -19.39 -8.96
CA LEU A 684 -14.95 -19.41 -9.35
C LEU A 684 -15.87 -20.07 -8.32
N SER A 685 -15.36 -20.92 -7.41
CA SER A 685 -16.18 -21.56 -6.37
C SER A 685 -16.62 -20.64 -5.21
N LYS A 686 -16.11 -19.40 -5.14
CA LYS A 686 -16.61 -18.37 -4.21
C LYS A 686 -17.80 -17.56 -4.77
N ARG A 687 -18.23 -17.78 -6.02
CA ARG A 687 -19.33 -17.01 -6.66
C ARG A 687 -20.65 -17.75 -6.88
N GLN A 688 -20.82 -18.96 -6.33
CA GLN A 688 -22.10 -19.67 -6.33
C GLN A 688 -22.51 -20.15 -4.94
N LYS A 689 -22.60 -19.21 -4.00
CA LYS A 689 -23.54 -19.25 -2.87
C LYS A 689 -24.08 -17.85 -2.62
N LYS A 690 -24.99 -17.43 -3.50
CA LYS A 690 -26.12 -16.55 -3.19
C LYS A 690 -27.31 -17.11 -3.96
#